data_AF-A0A1B9S6L3-F1
#
_entry.id   AF-A0A1B9S6L3-F1
#
_cell.length_a   1.000
_cell.length_b   1.000
_cell.length_c   1.000
_cell.angle_alpha   90.00
_cell.angle_beta   90.00
_cell.angle_gamma   90.00
#
_symmetry.space_group_name_H-M   'P 1'
#
loop_
_entity.id
_entity.type
_entity.pdbx_description
1 polymer ?
#
loop_
_entity_poly.entity_id
_entity_poly.type
_entity_poly.pdbx_seq_one_letter_code
_entity_poly.pdbx_strand_id
1 'polypeptide(L)'
;MRGSFARYACGGTAITLVALCLTQPAQAEPLQRTARAAGSVIDRKMGEEVRFVDLSNWQNVVLHQDLLGGDVLRTNANGQLAILFADHTQVRLGRNSALQVKQMSATGDTVLNLQSGTMWGRAQRGGQGLTVETPAAAAAIRGTDWTLTVKGDQTSLIVLEGRVQLKNELGSVDVAQGEAAVATIGQAPRKLIIVAPDDREQMLFYLTLRSGFTFMPASPLPLQKMRSERGRIEAKTPEARNAEDWLSLAEIQLSVDGRQTALQSLARARSLGLSARQRARADLIEALIAGAEKRYDDAAALFKRAEPALDPERRSIAAYGGYYSRSLRDPNHVEMPPANITGPYAAVMKAYTAGFLEDIPAAIETMKQAEARYPTDSRLPALRAQLALLINDREQMREAIERSLAIDPNDPDGLQARARLRADIEGNLDAALEDLNNAIKVAPGSSMAWNDLGLLQDARGASREAEAAFKKAIELDPDDPISHANLAVFYLDHSRMKEAKREIDLALAADPAFDVALLARGRYYLQTGEMDKAIDDLLAASTANPGYSQAQLMLAAGHYEKGDRDPSNQALDNADRLDKNDPVISSFRTAVAIDDYDADGAIRYAQEFLRRSKAQGGHYSSLGANQDAGSTLNNAFRLQGLNAWGRYYGDAVFDPFAGSGYVDQSIRGNVRSFVNVASFDEEIDPYRLNPDSFSALLQGLLLDPHMLSGRSRSANLLRRPFLEGSLGTGVMHSGGENKLIGEAEIQGFANEPFPISGYANLNWNNAPFEGDYQPFLGQGQFSGELRALSGNAYLTATPAPDDRFVLYANHSDSKIDQDITFPLAPYSESDKIDTQSTAAGIGWSHTFGYRNVMNAAALYTGVDQDLSQSIVFGGPFARNAEASQRNYVLAVNHLYGDDELTWRYGIEGGIVDVKANDPLSTPVDETVNIGRAYVDLLHEITPDLKAEYALFGTLINGETSDVSRLEPRLGVAWAPADGQWLRAAFMRQSFDFGSPTLSPIGVLGIQSIQPFVGIEGYTDTIALQWDAQWTDSLFTSVDYQHQEIRNLNLAYPTTAPFLVFPFGINIDDGRLDRVSATANVALGYGFGISATAAYANSKNNDASSLGFGGPLPFVPDKFGQLAVTWVNEANVKVTVAANYIGERQGDDGTLGSVRLGDYWTLDANMIWEPLDKRFALEAAAFNLLDEDFEVAPGVPGWGRAVKGTFKVRF
;
A
#
# COMPACT_ATOMS: atom_id res chain seq x y z
N MET A 1 -45.96 -40.94 -5.73
CA MET A 1 -47.31 -41.43 -6.08
C MET A 1 -48.02 -40.32 -6.85
N ARG A 2 -48.29 -40.54 -8.16
CA ARG A 2 -49.64 -40.54 -8.81
C ARG A 2 -50.51 -39.31 -8.46
N GLY A 3 -51.02 -38.51 -9.39
CA GLY A 3 -51.12 -38.68 -10.85
C GLY A 3 -51.80 -37.49 -11.54
N SER A 4 -51.78 -37.57 -12.86
CA SER A 4 -52.36 -36.71 -13.90
C SER A 4 -53.89 -36.82 -14.01
N PHE A 5 -54.56 -35.78 -14.56
CA PHE A 5 -55.74 -35.73 -15.46
C PHE A 5 -56.36 -34.30 -15.36
N ALA A 6 -56.87 -33.57 -16.37
CA ALA A 6 -57.05 -33.72 -17.81
C ALA A 6 -57.39 -32.32 -18.42
N ARG A 7 -57.25 -32.17 -19.74
CA ARG A 7 -57.59 -31.00 -20.59
C ARG A 7 -59.10 -30.93 -20.94
N TYR A 8 -59.67 -29.73 -21.17
CA TYR A 8 -60.15 -29.18 -22.47
C TYR A 8 -61.22 -28.07 -22.38
N ALA A 9 -61.04 -27.03 -23.24
CA ALA A 9 -62.03 -26.11 -23.87
C ALA A 9 -62.71 -25.05 -22.97
N CYS A 10 -62.92 -23.76 -23.29
CA CYS A 10 -62.91 -22.90 -24.50
C CYS A 10 -62.28 -21.53 -24.10
N GLY A 11 -61.64 -20.72 -24.94
CA GLY A 11 -62.01 -20.31 -26.29
C GLY A 11 -62.67 -18.92 -26.26
N GLY A 12 -61.88 -17.85 -26.33
CA GLY A 12 -62.31 -16.53 -26.82
C GLY A 12 -62.56 -15.44 -25.77
N THR A 13 -61.51 -14.70 -25.39
CA THR A 13 -61.48 -13.25 -25.12
C THR A 13 -60.15 -12.86 -24.46
N ALA A 14 -59.08 -12.72 -25.24
CA ALA A 14 -57.79 -12.20 -24.71
C ALA A 14 -56.90 -11.57 -25.80
N ILE A 15 -57.49 -10.87 -26.78
CA ILE A 15 -56.70 -10.18 -27.85
C ILE A 15 -56.83 -8.64 -27.77
N THR A 16 -57.46 -8.08 -26.74
CA THR A 16 -57.68 -6.62 -26.67
C THR A 16 -57.03 -5.91 -25.47
N LEU A 17 -56.25 -6.63 -24.66
CA LEU A 17 -55.55 -6.06 -23.49
C LEU A 17 -54.02 -6.18 -23.52
N VAL A 18 -53.43 -6.72 -24.60
CA VAL A 18 -51.96 -6.76 -24.79
C VAL A 18 -51.45 -5.60 -25.67
N ALA A 19 -52.36 -4.84 -26.30
CA ALA A 19 -52.00 -3.75 -27.22
C ALA A 19 -51.71 -2.40 -26.54
N LEU A 20 -51.71 -2.31 -25.20
CA LEU A 20 -51.49 -1.06 -24.45
C LEU A 20 -50.30 -1.09 -23.48
N CYS A 21 -49.47 -2.14 -23.51
CA CYS A 21 -48.24 -2.23 -22.69
C CYS A 21 -46.95 -2.49 -23.49
N LEU A 22 -46.97 -2.35 -24.83
CA LEU A 22 -45.79 -2.51 -25.68
C LEU A 22 -45.41 -1.19 -26.36
N THR A 23 -45.01 -0.22 -25.56
CA THR A 23 -44.17 0.90 -26.01
C THR A 23 -43.05 1.11 -25.00
N GLN A 24 -42.27 0.05 -24.74
CA GLN A 24 -40.87 0.24 -24.39
C GLN A 24 -40.07 0.07 -25.69
N PRO A 25 -39.13 0.95 -26.03
CA PRO A 25 -38.21 0.68 -27.12
C PRO A 25 -37.45 -0.60 -26.74
N ALA A 26 -37.64 -1.66 -27.53
CA ALA A 26 -36.81 -2.85 -27.43
C ALA A 26 -35.37 -2.42 -27.72
N GLN A 27 -34.51 -2.42 -26.70
CA GLN A 27 -33.07 -2.37 -26.95
C GLN A 27 -32.72 -3.58 -27.81
N ALA A 28 -31.98 -3.37 -28.89
CA ALA A 28 -31.54 -4.45 -29.75
C ALA A 28 -30.61 -5.38 -28.93
N GLU A 29 -31.04 -6.61 -28.69
CA GLU A 29 -30.20 -7.61 -28.03
C GLU A 29 -29.02 -8.01 -28.93
N PRO A 30 -27.84 -8.32 -28.36
CA PRO A 30 -26.73 -8.89 -29.11
C PRO A 30 -27.18 -10.08 -29.96
N LEU A 31 -26.77 -10.07 -31.23
CA LEU A 31 -27.04 -11.19 -32.13
C LEU A 31 -26.29 -12.41 -31.60
N GLN A 32 -27.04 -13.39 -31.08
CA GLN A 32 -26.43 -14.64 -30.62
C GLN A 32 -25.86 -15.43 -31.80
N ARG A 33 -24.58 -15.80 -31.69
CA ARG A 33 -23.85 -16.53 -32.74
C ARG A 33 -23.39 -17.89 -32.21
N THR A 34 -23.63 -18.94 -32.97
CA THR A 34 -23.30 -20.33 -32.57
C THR A 34 -21.84 -20.70 -32.80
N ALA A 35 -21.11 -19.91 -33.59
CA ALA A 35 -19.69 -20.08 -33.83
C ALA A 35 -18.87 -19.36 -32.75
N ARG A 36 -17.64 -19.83 -32.50
CA ARG A 36 -16.74 -19.23 -31.51
C ARG A 36 -16.43 -17.78 -31.88
N ALA A 37 -16.70 -16.85 -30.96
CA ALA A 37 -16.38 -15.44 -31.13
C ALA A 37 -14.87 -15.23 -31.34
N ALA A 38 -14.55 -14.43 -32.34
CA ALA A 38 -13.23 -13.89 -32.63
C ALA A 38 -12.89 -12.71 -31.70
N GLY A 39 -13.90 -11.97 -31.23
CA GLY A 39 -13.77 -10.85 -30.31
C GLY A 39 -15.13 -10.29 -29.93
N SER A 40 -15.13 -9.28 -29.06
CA SER A 40 -16.34 -8.61 -28.58
C SER A 40 -16.16 -7.09 -28.60
N VAL A 41 -17.25 -6.38 -28.89
CA VAL A 41 -17.30 -4.92 -28.76
C VAL A 41 -17.43 -4.55 -27.28
N ILE A 42 -16.49 -3.78 -26.75
CA ILE A 42 -16.43 -3.35 -25.35
C ILE A 42 -17.06 -1.96 -25.16
N ASP A 43 -16.87 -1.07 -26.15
CA ASP A 43 -17.40 0.29 -26.10
C ASP A 43 -17.77 0.77 -27.52
N ARG A 44 -18.77 1.66 -27.60
CA ARG A 44 -19.24 2.30 -28.83
C ARG A 44 -19.75 3.72 -28.55
N LYS A 45 -19.60 4.62 -29.53
CA LYS A 45 -19.95 6.04 -29.37
C LYS A 45 -21.28 6.40 -30.01
N MET A 46 -21.32 6.63 -31.32
CA MET A 46 -22.55 6.94 -32.06
C MET A 46 -22.52 6.49 -33.54
N GLY A 47 -23.56 5.75 -33.93
CA GLY A 47 -23.87 5.38 -35.31
C GLY A 47 -22.85 4.45 -35.98
N GLU A 48 -22.16 3.62 -35.20
CA GLU A 48 -21.28 2.57 -35.70
C GLU A 48 -22.08 1.37 -36.21
N GLU A 49 -21.59 0.79 -37.31
CA GLU A 49 -22.28 -0.30 -37.98
C GLU A 49 -21.36 -1.51 -38.17
N VAL A 50 -21.94 -2.69 -38.10
CA VAL A 50 -21.30 -3.97 -38.39
C VAL A 50 -22.06 -4.69 -39.50
N ARG A 51 -21.31 -5.29 -40.42
CA ARG A 51 -21.83 -6.25 -41.40
C ARG A 51 -21.29 -7.61 -41.04
N PHE A 52 -22.16 -8.45 -40.49
CA PHE A 52 -21.83 -9.81 -40.13
C PHE A 52 -21.62 -10.68 -41.38
N VAL A 53 -20.69 -11.63 -41.34
CA VAL A 53 -20.43 -12.57 -42.43
C VAL A 53 -21.67 -13.42 -42.80
N ASP A 54 -22.55 -13.66 -41.83
CA ASP A 54 -23.78 -14.43 -42.03
C ASP A 54 -24.94 -13.57 -42.58
N LEU A 55 -24.79 -12.24 -42.64
CA LEU A 55 -25.85 -11.30 -43.03
C LEU A 55 -25.34 -10.30 -44.07
N SER A 56 -26.06 -10.13 -45.18
CA SER A 56 -25.64 -9.20 -46.24
C SER A 56 -25.77 -7.71 -45.87
N ASN A 57 -26.58 -7.39 -44.86
CA ASN A 57 -26.96 -6.02 -44.53
C ASN A 57 -26.12 -5.47 -43.37
N TRP A 58 -25.87 -4.16 -43.40
CA TRP A 58 -25.31 -3.44 -42.24
C TRP A 58 -26.34 -3.37 -41.11
N GLN A 59 -25.86 -3.53 -39.88
CA GLN A 59 -26.62 -3.44 -38.64
C GLN A 59 -25.90 -2.48 -37.70
N ASN A 60 -26.62 -1.87 -36.76
CA ASN A 60 -25.97 -1.07 -35.71
C ASN A 60 -25.18 -1.99 -34.78
N VAL A 61 -23.98 -1.56 -34.39
CA VAL A 61 -23.16 -2.27 -33.40
C VAL A 61 -23.83 -2.17 -32.03
N VAL A 62 -23.90 -3.25 -31.27
CA VAL A 62 -24.35 -3.25 -29.86
C VAL A 62 -23.20 -3.63 -28.93
N LEU A 63 -23.26 -3.19 -27.67
CA LEU A 63 -22.27 -3.56 -26.66
C LEU A 63 -22.28 -5.09 -26.44
N HIS A 64 -21.10 -5.66 -26.19
CA HIS A 64 -20.87 -7.10 -26.04
C HIS A 64 -21.30 -7.95 -27.26
N GLN A 65 -21.33 -7.35 -28.45
CA GLN A 65 -21.60 -8.09 -29.68
C GLN A 65 -20.41 -8.98 -30.05
N ASP A 66 -20.64 -10.28 -30.13
CA ASP A 66 -19.68 -11.25 -30.65
C ASP A 66 -19.39 -11.02 -32.14
N LEU A 67 -18.11 -11.02 -32.49
CA LEU A 67 -17.58 -10.88 -33.84
C LEU A 67 -17.04 -12.22 -34.35
N LEU A 68 -17.17 -12.51 -35.64
CA LEU A 68 -16.58 -13.68 -36.31
C LEU A 68 -15.62 -13.28 -37.44
N GLY A 69 -14.79 -14.23 -37.87
CA GLY A 69 -14.01 -14.09 -39.10
C GLY A 69 -14.91 -13.83 -40.32
N GLY A 70 -14.63 -12.76 -41.05
CA GLY A 70 -15.39 -12.23 -42.17
C GLY A 70 -16.20 -10.97 -41.86
N ASP A 71 -16.48 -10.70 -40.58
CA ASP A 71 -17.25 -9.52 -40.15
C ASP A 71 -16.50 -8.22 -40.48
N VAL A 72 -17.26 -7.18 -40.86
CA VAL A 72 -16.71 -5.84 -41.15
C VAL A 72 -17.38 -4.81 -40.26
N LEU A 73 -16.58 -4.05 -39.52
CA LEU A 73 -17.02 -2.94 -38.68
C LEU A 73 -16.67 -1.62 -39.35
N ARG A 74 -17.54 -0.62 -39.23
CA ARG A 74 -17.26 0.74 -39.68
C ARG A 74 -17.72 1.79 -38.67
N THR A 75 -16.97 2.87 -38.59
CA THR A 75 -17.30 4.08 -37.85
C THR A 75 -17.61 5.21 -38.82
N ASN A 76 -18.53 6.10 -38.43
CA ASN A 76 -18.85 7.31 -39.18
C ASN A 76 -17.96 8.49 -38.73
N ALA A 77 -18.32 9.72 -39.09
CA ALA A 77 -17.57 10.92 -38.72
C ALA A 77 -17.58 11.24 -37.21
N ASN A 78 -18.51 10.68 -36.45
CA ASN A 78 -18.67 10.88 -35.01
C ASN A 78 -18.37 9.61 -34.19
N GLY A 79 -18.37 8.43 -34.85
CA GLY A 79 -18.29 7.14 -34.20
C GLY A 79 -16.88 6.68 -33.86
N GLN A 80 -16.78 5.86 -32.81
CA GLN A 80 -15.58 5.19 -32.32
C GLN A 80 -15.99 3.82 -31.76
N LEU A 81 -15.12 2.81 -31.91
CA LEU A 81 -15.35 1.47 -31.34
C LEU A 81 -14.15 1.04 -30.53
N ALA A 82 -14.40 0.34 -29.43
CA ALA A 82 -13.40 -0.41 -28.69
C ALA A 82 -13.73 -1.90 -28.79
N ILE A 83 -12.75 -2.71 -29.17
CA ILE A 83 -12.90 -4.13 -29.46
C ILE A 83 -11.81 -4.89 -28.70
N LEU A 84 -12.22 -5.90 -27.94
CA LEU A 84 -11.33 -6.85 -27.31
C LEU A 84 -11.44 -8.18 -28.05
N PHE A 85 -10.34 -8.63 -28.65
CA PHE A 85 -10.29 -9.87 -29.39
C PHE A 85 -9.95 -11.07 -28.49
N ALA A 86 -10.29 -12.27 -28.95
CA ALA A 86 -10.14 -13.52 -28.21
C ALA A 86 -8.67 -13.93 -27.93
N ASP A 87 -7.71 -13.29 -28.60
CA ASP A 87 -6.26 -13.41 -28.36
C ASP A 87 -5.71 -12.30 -27.45
N HIS A 88 -6.60 -11.57 -26.77
CA HIS A 88 -6.33 -10.39 -25.93
C HIS A 88 -5.81 -9.17 -26.69
N THR A 89 -5.89 -9.15 -28.03
CA THR A 89 -5.60 -7.93 -28.80
C THR A 89 -6.67 -6.89 -28.51
N GLN A 90 -6.25 -5.72 -28.05
CA GLN A 90 -7.11 -4.57 -27.80
C GLN A 90 -7.06 -3.65 -29.01
N VAL A 91 -8.20 -3.20 -29.52
CA VAL A 91 -8.26 -2.30 -30.68
C VAL A 91 -9.26 -1.18 -30.44
N ARG A 92 -8.86 0.04 -30.78
CA ARG A 92 -9.78 1.19 -30.89
C ARG A 92 -9.82 1.70 -32.32
N LEU A 93 -11.01 1.79 -32.88
CA LEU A 93 -11.24 2.38 -34.19
C LEU A 93 -11.62 3.85 -34.04
N GLY A 94 -10.88 4.69 -34.75
CA GLY A 94 -11.15 6.12 -34.88
C GLY A 94 -12.34 6.37 -35.81
N ARG A 95 -12.58 7.64 -36.13
CA ARG A 95 -13.66 8.06 -37.03
C ARG A 95 -13.36 7.69 -38.48
N ASN A 96 -14.42 7.47 -39.26
CA ASN A 96 -14.35 7.13 -40.68
C ASN A 96 -13.45 5.90 -40.96
N SER A 97 -13.42 4.98 -40.00
CA SER A 97 -12.60 3.78 -40.04
C SER A 97 -13.44 2.60 -40.50
N ALA A 98 -12.82 1.69 -41.26
CA ALA A 98 -13.43 0.43 -41.65
C ALA A 98 -12.43 -0.70 -41.40
N LEU A 99 -12.81 -1.66 -40.55
CA LEU A 99 -11.99 -2.80 -40.16
C LEU A 99 -12.72 -4.09 -40.53
N GLN A 100 -12.03 -4.98 -41.23
CA GLN A 100 -12.49 -6.34 -41.47
C GLN A 100 -11.68 -7.33 -40.63
N VAL A 101 -12.38 -8.20 -39.91
CA VAL A 101 -11.78 -9.35 -39.21
C VAL A 101 -11.57 -10.44 -40.25
N LYS A 102 -10.37 -10.61 -40.82
CA LYS A 102 -10.17 -11.61 -41.89
C LYS A 102 -10.05 -13.01 -41.34
N GLN A 103 -9.21 -13.18 -40.33
CA GLN A 103 -8.93 -14.45 -39.71
C GLN A 103 -8.61 -14.22 -38.24
N MET A 104 -9.22 -15.04 -37.38
CA MET A 104 -8.84 -15.17 -35.99
C MET A 104 -8.89 -16.62 -35.61
N SER A 105 -7.81 -17.09 -34.99
CA SER A 105 -7.73 -18.40 -34.36
C SER A 105 -7.34 -18.20 -32.92
N ALA A 106 -7.85 -19.04 -32.03
CA ALA A 106 -7.36 -19.05 -30.66
C ALA A 106 -5.98 -19.70 -30.53
N THR A 107 -5.45 -20.30 -31.60
CA THR A 107 -4.17 -21.05 -31.64
C THR A 107 -3.34 -20.72 -32.89
N GLY A 108 -3.51 -19.56 -33.53
CA GLY A 108 -2.80 -19.20 -34.77
C GLY A 108 -2.97 -17.73 -35.17
N ASP A 109 -2.20 -17.28 -36.14
CA ASP A 109 -2.07 -15.86 -36.49
C ASP A 109 -3.41 -15.12 -36.71
N THR A 110 -3.52 -13.95 -36.09
CA THR A 110 -4.64 -13.01 -36.24
C THR A 110 -4.36 -12.10 -37.43
N VAL A 111 -5.33 -12.02 -38.35
CA VAL A 111 -5.25 -11.15 -39.54
C VAL A 111 -6.42 -10.17 -39.53
N LEU A 112 -6.10 -8.89 -39.40
CA LEU A 112 -7.03 -7.78 -39.50
C LEU A 112 -6.78 -7.00 -40.79
N ASN A 113 -7.81 -6.39 -41.35
CA ASN A 113 -7.70 -5.58 -42.55
C ASN A 113 -8.30 -4.20 -42.30
N LEU A 114 -7.45 -3.19 -42.14
CA LEU A 114 -7.84 -1.79 -42.00
C LEU A 114 -7.98 -1.17 -43.40
N GLN A 115 -9.22 -0.97 -43.82
CA GLN A 115 -9.55 -0.51 -45.17
C GLN A 115 -9.45 1.02 -45.29
N SER A 116 -9.80 1.75 -44.23
CA SER A 116 -9.75 3.21 -44.15
C SER A 116 -9.68 3.68 -42.70
N GLY A 117 -9.29 4.94 -42.50
CA GLY A 117 -9.34 5.62 -41.20
C GLY A 117 -8.16 5.28 -40.29
N THR A 118 -8.34 5.44 -38.99
CA THR A 118 -7.29 5.19 -37.98
C THR A 118 -7.71 4.08 -37.03
N MET A 119 -6.74 3.26 -36.65
CA MET A 119 -6.87 2.34 -35.53
C MET A 119 -5.68 2.46 -34.60
N TRP A 120 -5.96 2.37 -33.30
CA TRP A 120 -5.00 2.09 -32.26
C TRP A 120 -5.11 0.60 -31.90
N GLY A 121 -4.00 -0.04 -31.55
CA GLY A 121 -4.03 -1.42 -31.06
C GLY A 121 -2.89 -1.76 -30.12
N ARG A 122 -3.17 -2.68 -29.20
CA ARG A 122 -2.22 -3.27 -28.26
C ARG A 122 -2.30 -4.79 -28.32
N ALA A 123 -1.16 -5.43 -28.55
CA ALA A 123 -1.06 -6.88 -28.62
C ALA A 123 -0.06 -7.40 -27.57
N GLN A 124 -0.36 -8.55 -26.96
CA GLN A 124 0.45 -9.17 -25.92
C GLN A 124 1.83 -9.61 -26.43
N ARG A 125 2.88 -9.39 -25.63
CA ARG A 125 4.26 -9.84 -25.90
C ARG A 125 4.33 -11.38 -25.87
N GLY A 126 5.05 -11.97 -26.83
CA GLY A 126 5.15 -13.43 -26.98
C GLY A 126 3.84 -14.12 -27.43
N GLY A 127 2.77 -13.35 -27.70
CA GLY A 127 1.49 -13.84 -28.19
C GLY A 127 1.52 -14.30 -29.65
N GLN A 128 0.33 -14.62 -30.19
CA GLN A 128 0.17 -15.08 -31.57
C GLN A 128 0.54 -13.98 -32.58
N GLY A 129 0.92 -14.36 -33.80
CA GLY A 129 1.33 -13.39 -34.82
C GLY A 129 0.13 -12.55 -35.26
N LEU A 130 0.12 -11.26 -34.92
CA LEU A 130 -0.86 -10.31 -35.44
C LEU A 130 -0.33 -9.65 -36.71
N THR A 131 -1.12 -9.68 -37.79
CA THR A 131 -0.86 -8.93 -39.03
C THR A 131 -2.03 -8.03 -39.35
N VAL A 132 -1.74 -6.75 -39.61
CA VAL A 132 -2.74 -5.77 -40.02
C VAL A 132 -2.45 -5.36 -41.45
N GLU A 133 -3.33 -5.78 -42.35
CA GLU A 133 -3.27 -5.43 -43.76
C GLU A 133 -3.93 -4.09 -44.01
N THR A 134 -3.33 -3.31 -44.91
CA THR A 134 -3.88 -2.07 -45.44
C THR A 134 -3.76 -2.06 -46.96
N PRO A 135 -4.38 -1.09 -47.66
CA PRO A 135 -4.23 -0.98 -49.11
C PRO A 135 -2.78 -0.80 -49.60
N ALA A 136 -1.88 -0.21 -48.79
CA ALA A 136 -0.51 0.12 -49.22
C ALA A 136 0.57 -0.82 -48.66
N ALA A 137 0.32 -1.52 -47.55
CA ALA A 137 1.29 -2.39 -46.88
C ALA A 137 0.60 -3.35 -45.88
N ALA A 138 1.37 -4.29 -45.34
CA ALA A 138 1.00 -5.12 -44.20
C ALA A 138 1.95 -4.83 -43.02
N ALA A 139 1.37 -4.61 -41.84
CA ALA A 139 2.11 -4.43 -40.59
C ALA A 139 2.11 -5.76 -39.82
N ALA A 140 3.27 -6.40 -39.70
CA ALA A 140 3.46 -7.56 -38.84
C ALA A 140 3.82 -7.08 -37.42
N ILE A 141 2.88 -7.28 -36.50
CA ILE A 141 2.89 -6.81 -35.12
C ILE A 141 3.52 -7.86 -34.21
N ARG A 142 4.39 -7.45 -33.28
CA ARG A 142 5.08 -8.35 -32.34
C ARG A 142 5.12 -7.72 -30.94
N GLY A 143 4.08 -7.97 -30.13
CA GLY A 143 4.04 -7.58 -28.71
C GLY A 143 4.25 -6.09 -28.48
N THR A 144 3.25 -5.27 -28.77
CA THR A 144 3.47 -3.83 -29.02
C THR A 144 2.18 -3.02 -28.93
N ASP A 145 2.34 -1.75 -28.58
CA ASP A 145 1.33 -0.69 -28.64
C ASP A 145 1.60 0.19 -29.88
N TRP A 146 0.58 0.40 -30.72
CA TRP A 146 0.77 1.02 -32.05
C TRP A 146 -0.48 1.76 -32.55
N THR A 147 -0.23 2.67 -33.49
CA THR A 147 -1.29 3.36 -34.24
C THR A 147 -1.05 3.22 -35.74
N LEU A 148 -2.08 2.83 -36.48
CA LEU A 148 -2.06 2.72 -37.93
C LEU A 148 -3.16 3.59 -38.53
N THR A 149 -2.82 4.33 -39.58
CA THR A 149 -3.75 5.23 -40.25
C THR A 149 -3.67 5.01 -41.76
N VAL A 150 -4.84 4.85 -42.38
CA VAL A 150 -5.03 4.74 -43.83
C VAL A 150 -5.77 5.98 -44.33
N LYS A 151 -5.06 6.79 -45.12
CA LYS A 151 -5.59 8.01 -45.76
C LYS A 151 -5.36 7.93 -47.26
N GLY A 152 -6.41 7.61 -48.02
CA GLY A 152 -6.32 7.46 -49.47
C GLY A 152 -5.39 6.30 -49.85
N ASP A 153 -4.33 6.61 -50.59
CA ASP A 153 -3.30 5.66 -51.06
C ASP A 153 -2.13 5.48 -50.08
N GLN A 154 -2.18 6.11 -48.90
CA GLN A 154 -1.11 6.12 -47.93
C GLN A 154 -1.50 5.42 -46.62
N THR A 155 -0.57 4.60 -46.10
CA THR A 155 -0.59 4.01 -44.77
C THR A 155 0.54 4.60 -43.93
N SER A 156 0.22 5.08 -42.73
CA SER A 156 1.20 5.53 -41.74
C SER A 156 1.09 4.70 -40.47
N LEU A 157 2.23 4.27 -39.93
CA LEU A 157 2.39 3.49 -38.72
C LEU A 157 3.22 4.29 -37.71
N ILE A 158 2.82 4.24 -36.45
CA ILE A 158 3.56 4.74 -35.28
C ILE A 158 3.63 3.60 -34.27
N VAL A 159 4.83 3.35 -33.71
CA VAL A 159 5.05 2.33 -32.68
C VAL A 159 5.34 3.04 -31.35
N LEU A 160 4.47 2.83 -30.38
CA LEU A 160 4.51 3.46 -29.06
C LEU A 160 5.40 2.67 -28.09
N GLU A 161 5.43 1.35 -28.24
CA GLU A 161 6.25 0.41 -27.48
C GLU A 161 6.37 -0.90 -28.26
N GLY A 162 7.49 -1.62 -28.20
CA GLY A 162 7.72 -2.86 -28.98
C GLY A 162 8.30 -2.65 -30.39
N ARG A 163 8.03 -3.59 -31.32
CA ARG A 163 8.50 -3.54 -32.73
C ARG A 163 7.43 -3.99 -33.73
N VAL A 164 7.38 -3.30 -34.87
CA VAL A 164 6.50 -3.63 -35.99
C VAL A 164 7.27 -3.62 -37.30
N GLN A 165 7.09 -4.66 -38.11
CA GLN A 165 7.62 -4.68 -39.48
C GLN A 165 6.53 -4.23 -40.46
N LEU A 166 6.76 -3.12 -41.17
CA LEU A 166 5.88 -2.65 -42.24
C LEU A 166 6.44 -3.09 -43.59
N LYS A 167 5.69 -3.89 -44.34
CA LYS A 167 6.15 -4.48 -45.60
C LYS A 167 5.12 -4.41 -46.72
N ASN A 168 5.60 -4.31 -47.96
CA ASN A 168 4.82 -4.57 -49.17
C ASN A 168 5.71 -5.29 -50.22
N GLU A 169 5.20 -5.51 -51.43
CA GLU A 169 5.92 -6.22 -52.50
C GLU A 169 7.24 -5.54 -52.92
N LEU A 170 7.41 -4.26 -52.63
CA LEU A 170 8.56 -3.45 -53.03
C LEU A 170 9.64 -3.33 -51.95
N GLY A 171 9.37 -3.75 -50.71
CA GLY A 171 10.33 -3.74 -49.61
C GLY A 171 9.70 -3.79 -48.22
N SER A 172 10.54 -3.76 -47.18
CA SER A 172 10.12 -3.77 -45.78
C SER A 172 10.99 -2.85 -44.93
N VAL A 173 10.41 -2.28 -43.88
CA VAL A 173 11.11 -1.52 -42.84
C VAL A 173 10.70 -2.01 -41.46
N ASP A 174 11.66 -2.17 -40.57
CA ASP A 174 11.41 -2.45 -39.16
C ASP A 174 11.29 -1.13 -38.40
N VAL A 175 10.19 -0.96 -37.66
CA VAL A 175 9.84 0.24 -36.89
C VAL A 175 9.87 -0.14 -35.41
N ALA A 176 10.74 0.51 -34.66
CA ALA A 176 10.90 0.34 -33.22
C ALA A 176 10.11 1.41 -32.45
N GLN A 177 10.05 1.24 -31.14
CA GLN A 177 9.50 2.21 -30.21
C GLN A 177 9.96 3.65 -30.49
N GLY A 178 9.01 4.58 -30.54
CA GLY A 178 9.26 6.00 -30.82
C GLY A 178 9.49 6.31 -32.30
N GLU A 179 9.49 5.32 -33.19
CA GLU A 179 9.65 5.50 -34.63
C GLU A 179 8.30 5.45 -35.37
N ALA A 180 8.28 6.01 -36.58
CA ALA A 180 7.17 5.89 -37.52
C ALA A 180 7.62 5.28 -38.85
N ALA A 181 6.68 4.76 -39.62
CA ALA A 181 6.87 4.48 -41.03
C ALA A 181 5.66 4.87 -41.87
N VAL A 182 5.90 5.11 -43.16
CA VAL A 182 4.87 5.40 -44.14
C VAL A 182 5.08 4.53 -45.37
N ALA A 183 3.98 4.00 -45.92
CA ALA A 183 3.93 3.32 -47.20
C ALA A 183 2.86 3.95 -48.08
N THR A 184 3.17 4.21 -49.34
CA THR A 184 2.20 4.66 -50.35
C THR A 184 2.08 3.56 -51.40
N ILE A 185 0.88 3.36 -51.96
CA ILE A 185 0.66 2.37 -53.03
C ILE A 185 1.68 2.57 -54.15
N GLY A 186 2.40 1.49 -54.52
CA GLY A 186 3.43 1.53 -55.56
C GLY A 186 4.80 2.07 -55.12
N GLN A 187 5.02 2.36 -53.83
CA GLN A 187 6.31 2.73 -53.26
C GLN A 187 6.72 1.80 -52.12
N ALA A 188 8.04 1.58 -51.93
CA ALA A 188 8.53 0.83 -50.78
C ALA A 188 8.29 1.61 -49.46
N PRO A 189 8.00 0.93 -48.33
CA PRO A 189 7.86 1.57 -47.03
C PRO A 189 9.13 2.35 -46.64
N ARG A 190 8.96 3.49 -45.96
CA ARG A 190 10.08 4.32 -45.47
C ARG A 190 9.87 4.72 -44.01
N LYS A 191 10.95 4.75 -43.24
CA LYS A 191 10.95 5.17 -41.83
C LYS A 191 10.93 6.71 -41.72
N LEU A 192 10.27 7.24 -40.69
CA LEU A 192 10.24 8.64 -40.28
C LEU A 192 10.69 8.76 -38.82
N ILE A 193 11.34 9.88 -38.47
CA ILE A 193 11.70 10.22 -37.08
C ILE A 193 10.56 11.06 -36.48
N ILE A 194 10.05 10.66 -35.31
CA ILE A 194 9.02 11.40 -34.56
C ILE A 194 9.68 12.21 -33.44
N VAL A 195 9.21 13.44 -33.20
CA VAL A 195 9.73 14.34 -32.15
C VAL A 195 8.87 14.31 -30.87
N ALA A 196 7.58 13.94 -30.95
CA ALA A 196 6.69 13.74 -29.79
C ALA A 196 5.54 12.75 -30.14
N PRO A 197 5.61 11.48 -29.72
CA PRO A 197 4.54 10.50 -29.96
C PRO A 197 3.32 10.71 -29.02
N ASP A 198 3.54 11.21 -27.80
CA ASP A 198 2.51 11.40 -26.75
C ASP A 198 1.33 12.27 -27.24
N ASP A 199 1.60 13.28 -28.08
CA ASP A 199 0.59 14.19 -28.65
C ASP A 199 -0.41 13.51 -29.60
N ARG A 200 -0.15 12.28 -30.07
CA ARG A 200 -1.00 11.57 -31.05
C ARG A 200 -1.88 10.48 -30.46
N GLU A 201 -1.84 10.27 -29.15
CA GLU A 201 -2.71 9.34 -28.41
C GLU A 201 -4.10 9.95 -28.07
N GLN A 202 -4.51 11.02 -28.74
CA GLN A 202 -5.78 11.72 -28.46
C GLN A 202 -7.04 10.87 -28.66
N MET A 203 -6.95 9.77 -29.43
CA MET A 203 -8.04 8.79 -29.55
C MET A 203 -8.33 8.02 -28.26
N LEU A 204 -7.46 8.15 -27.24
CA LEU A 204 -7.58 7.49 -25.95
C LEU A 204 -8.43 8.28 -24.95
N PHE A 205 -8.57 9.59 -25.11
CA PHE A 205 -9.37 10.42 -24.20
C PHE A 205 -10.84 10.50 -24.64
N TYR A 206 -11.76 10.31 -23.70
CA TYR A 206 -13.20 10.21 -23.99
C TYR A 206 -14.03 11.13 -23.09
N LEU A 207 -14.73 12.10 -23.69
CA LEU A 207 -15.80 12.84 -23.05
C LEU A 207 -17.15 12.17 -23.36
N THR A 208 -18.12 12.24 -22.46
CA THR A 208 -19.47 11.68 -22.67
C THR A 208 -20.50 12.81 -22.74
N LEU A 209 -21.49 12.73 -23.65
CA LEU A 209 -22.54 13.77 -23.71
C LEU A 209 -23.34 13.88 -22.39
N ARG A 210 -23.45 12.80 -21.61
CA ARG A 210 -24.15 12.80 -20.32
C ARG A 210 -23.48 13.75 -19.33
N SER A 211 -22.17 13.65 -19.16
CA SER A 211 -21.41 14.52 -18.24
C SER A 211 -21.50 16.00 -18.64
N GLY A 212 -21.82 16.28 -19.90
CA GLY A 212 -22.08 17.63 -20.39
C GLY A 212 -23.25 18.35 -19.70
N PHE A 213 -24.25 17.64 -19.15
CA PHE A 213 -25.36 18.26 -18.40
C PHE A 213 -24.91 18.93 -17.10
N THR A 214 -23.85 18.43 -16.45
CA THR A 214 -23.30 18.99 -15.21
C THR A 214 -22.81 20.43 -15.40
N PHE A 215 -22.36 20.77 -16.61
CA PHE A 215 -21.84 22.09 -16.94
C PHE A 215 -22.93 23.05 -17.47
N MET A 216 -24.21 22.64 -17.50
CA MET A 216 -25.33 23.45 -17.97
C MET A 216 -26.11 24.09 -16.82
N PRO A 217 -25.94 25.39 -16.55
CA PRO A 217 -26.78 26.07 -15.56
C PRO A 217 -28.17 26.38 -16.11
N ALA A 218 -29.18 26.42 -15.23
CA ALA A 218 -30.49 26.95 -15.60
C ALA A 218 -30.52 28.49 -15.67
N SER A 219 -29.57 29.15 -15.00
CA SER A 219 -29.43 30.61 -14.99
C SER A 219 -28.33 31.08 -15.96
N PRO A 220 -28.57 32.16 -16.73
CA PRO A 220 -27.58 32.75 -17.63
C PRO A 220 -26.58 33.65 -16.89
N LEU A 221 -26.78 33.92 -15.60
CA LEU A 221 -25.90 34.80 -14.84
C LEU A 221 -24.53 34.16 -14.63
N PRO A 222 -23.41 34.91 -14.69
CA PRO A 222 -22.13 34.45 -14.17
C PRO A 222 -22.23 34.11 -12.68
N LEU A 223 -21.39 33.20 -12.19
CA LEU A 223 -21.51 32.68 -10.81
C LEU A 223 -21.48 33.78 -9.75
N GLN A 224 -20.56 34.75 -9.88
CA GLN A 224 -20.47 35.88 -8.95
C GLN A 224 -21.81 36.62 -8.81
N LYS A 225 -22.52 36.83 -9.94
CA LYS A 225 -23.85 37.45 -9.95
C LYS A 225 -24.94 36.54 -9.42
N MET A 226 -24.85 35.22 -9.68
CA MET A 226 -25.75 34.24 -9.06
C MET A 226 -25.68 34.32 -7.54
N ARG A 227 -24.48 34.42 -6.95
CA ARG A 227 -24.31 34.55 -5.48
C ARG A 227 -24.92 35.84 -4.93
N SER A 228 -24.67 36.99 -5.57
CA SER A 228 -25.27 38.26 -5.15
C SER A 228 -26.80 38.26 -5.27
N GLU A 229 -27.32 37.67 -6.34
CA GLU A 229 -28.76 37.60 -6.60
C GLU A 229 -29.47 36.65 -5.63
N ARG A 230 -28.86 35.50 -5.33
CA ARG A 230 -29.30 34.58 -4.27
C ARG A 230 -29.41 35.31 -2.94
N GLY A 231 -28.36 36.00 -2.49
CA GLY A 231 -28.37 36.75 -1.24
C GLY A 231 -29.46 37.82 -1.20
N ARG A 232 -29.69 38.53 -2.31
CA ARG A 232 -30.76 39.53 -2.45
C ARG A 232 -32.15 38.90 -2.29
N ILE A 233 -32.38 37.72 -2.87
CA ILE A 233 -33.66 37.01 -2.77
C ILE A 233 -33.84 36.41 -1.36
N GLU A 234 -32.79 35.81 -0.81
CA GLU A 234 -32.81 35.14 0.49
C GLU A 234 -33.00 36.10 1.66
N ALA A 235 -32.57 37.37 1.51
CA ALA A 235 -32.86 38.45 2.46
C ALA A 235 -34.36 38.74 2.64
N LYS A 236 -35.22 38.30 1.71
CA LYS A 236 -36.68 38.34 1.87
C LYS A 236 -37.16 37.09 2.60
N THR A 237 -38.14 37.26 3.50
CA THR A 237 -38.83 36.10 4.10
C THR A 237 -39.51 35.25 3.02
N PRO A 238 -39.64 33.93 3.20
CA PRO A 238 -40.25 33.04 2.20
C PRO A 238 -41.64 33.50 1.72
N GLU A 239 -42.42 34.14 2.58
CA GLU A 239 -43.77 34.65 2.28
C GLU A 239 -43.74 35.92 1.43
N ALA A 240 -42.67 36.70 1.50
CA ALA A 240 -42.49 37.95 0.76
C ALA A 240 -41.89 37.74 -0.65
N ARG A 241 -41.44 36.52 -0.97
CA ARG A 241 -40.88 36.16 -2.28
C ARG A 241 -42.00 35.91 -3.29
N ASN A 242 -41.95 36.61 -4.42
CA ASN A 242 -42.91 36.41 -5.52
C ASN A 242 -42.50 35.24 -6.44
N ALA A 243 -43.30 34.94 -7.46
CA ALA A 243 -43.02 33.85 -8.40
C ALA A 243 -41.67 34.00 -9.12
N GLU A 244 -41.26 35.24 -9.42
CA GLU A 244 -39.99 35.54 -10.08
C GLU A 244 -38.78 35.34 -9.16
N ASP A 245 -38.92 35.72 -7.89
CA ASP A 245 -37.91 35.50 -6.85
C ASP A 245 -37.70 33.98 -6.65
N TRP A 246 -38.78 33.20 -6.50
CA TRP A 246 -38.68 31.75 -6.32
C TRP A 246 -38.12 31.02 -7.55
N LEU A 247 -38.51 31.45 -8.75
CA LEU A 247 -38.01 30.85 -9.99
C LEU A 247 -36.53 31.15 -10.21
N SER A 248 -36.10 32.41 -10.01
CA SER A 248 -34.69 32.79 -10.14
C SER A 248 -33.83 32.11 -9.07
N LEU A 249 -34.37 31.95 -7.86
CA LEU A 249 -33.73 31.18 -6.81
C LEU A 249 -33.58 29.70 -7.20
N ALA A 250 -34.62 29.08 -7.77
CA ALA A 250 -34.55 27.69 -8.25
C ALA A 250 -33.49 27.50 -9.34
N GLU A 251 -33.36 28.44 -10.28
CA GLU A 251 -32.34 28.37 -11.33
C GLU A 251 -30.91 28.47 -10.77
N ILE A 252 -30.70 29.33 -9.77
CA ILE A 252 -29.40 29.48 -9.11
C ILE A 252 -29.09 28.24 -8.26
N GLN A 253 -30.07 27.77 -7.49
CA GLN A 253 -29.93 26.61 -6.61
C GLN A 253 -29.58 25.34 -7.39
N LEU A 254 -30.09 25.16 -8.62
CA LEU A 254 -29.73 23.99 -9.43
C LEU A 254 -28.22 23.90 -9.66
N SER A 255 -27.55 25.05 -9.84
CA SER A 255 -26.11 25.12 -10.11
C SER A 255 -25.23 25.22 -8.85
N VAL A 256 -25.83 25.39 -7.67
CA VAL A 256 -25.08 25.72 -6.44
C VAL A 256 -25.46 24.81 -5.27
N ASP A 257 -26.75 24.64 -5.01
CA ASP A 257 -27.30 23.93 -3.84
C ASP A 257 -27.80 22.52 -4.17
N GLY A 258 -27.89 22.17 -5.46
CA GLY A 258 -28.29 20.86 -5.94
C GLY A 258 -29.77 20.75 -6.32
N ARG A 259 -30.12 19.60 -6.91
CA ARG A 259 -31.41 19.36 -7.56
C ARG A 259 -32.61 19.44 -6.61
N GLN A 260 -32.50 18.84 -5.41
CA GLN A 260 -33.62 18.79 -4.46
C GLN A 260 -34.05 20.19 -3.99
N THR A 261 -33.08 21.02 -3.63
CA THR A 261 -33.33 22.42 -3.21
C THR A 261 -33.95 23.22 -4.35
N ALA A 262 -33.44 23.07 -5.57
CA ALA A 262 -33.99 23.72 -6.76
C ALA A 262 -35.46 23.32 -7.02
N LEU A 263 -35.78 22.02 -6.90
CA LEU A 263 -37.13 21.50 -7.08
C LEU A 263 -38.11 22.05 -6.04
N GLN A 264 -37.69 22.22 -4.79
CA GLN A 264 -38.52 22.81 -3.72
C GLN A 264 -38.88 24.27 -4.05
N SER A 265 -37.89 25.08 -4.43
CA SER A 265 -38.12 26.47 -4.87
C SER A 265 -38.98 26.55 -6.13
N LEU A 266 -38.76 25.62 -7.08
CA LEU A 266 -39.55 25.53 -8.31
C LEU A 266 -41.03 25.21 -8.03
N ALA A 267 -41.28 24.26 -7.12
CA ALA A 267 -42.64 23.92 -6.68
C ALA A 267 -43.34 25.13 -6.04
N ARG A 268 -42.61 25.92 -5.24
CA ARG A 268 -43.13 27.15 -4.65
C ARG A 268 -43.44 28.20 -5.72
N ALA A 269 -42.55 28.40 -6.70
CA ALA A 269 -42.80 29.29 -7.83
C ALA A 269 -44.07 28.90 -8.60
N ARG A 270 -44.26 27.61 -8.88
CA ARG A 270 -45.46 27.09 -9.57
C ARG A 270 -46.76 27.37 -8.80
N SER A 271 -46.72 27.27 -7.47
CA SER A 271 -47.90 27.53 -6.62
C SER A 271 -48.41 28.98 -6.71
N LEU A 272 -47.57 29.92 -7.15
CA LEU A 272 -47.90 31.35 -7.26
C LEU A 272 -48.43 31.75 -8.65
N GLY A 273 -48.52 30.80 -9.58
CA GLY A 273 -48.95 31.04 -10.96
C GLY A 273 -47.84 31.64 -11.83
N LEU A 274 -47.50 30.96 -12.94
CA LEU A 274 -46.39 31.35 -13.81
C LEU A 274 -46.87 31.92 -15.15
N SER A 275 -46.29 33.05 -15.56
CA SER A 275 -46.43 33.57 -16.93
C SER A 275 -45.86 32.58 -17.97
N ALA A 276 -46.15 32.78 -19.25
CA ALA A 276 -45.64 31.89 -20.30
C ALA A 276 -44.09 31.82 -20.34
N ARG A 277 -43.40 32.95 -20.14
CA ARG A 277 -41.94 33.01 -20.08
C ARG A 277 -41.37 32.34 -18.82
N GLN A 278 -42.04 32.51 -17.68
CA GLN A 278 -41.66 31.84 -16.43
C GLN A 278 -41.89 30.32 -16.50
N ARG A 279 -42.96 29.87 -17.18
CA ARG A 279 -43.17 28.44 -17.45
C ARG A 279 -42.07 27.84 -18.31
N ALA A 280 -41.59 28.56 -19.33
CA ALA A 280 -40.48 28.08 -20.14
C ALA A 280 -39.17 27.92 -19.33
N ARG A 281 -38.89 28.85 -18.41
CA ARG A 281 -37.76 28.74 -17.46
C ARG A 281 -37.93 27.58 -16.48
N ALA A 282 -39.14 27.38 -15.97
CA ALA A 282 -39.46 26.21 -15.14
C ALA A 282 -39.26 24.89 -15.89
N ASP A 283 -39.71 24.83 -17.15
CA ASP A 283 -39.51 23.68 -18.04
C ASP A 283 -38.02 23.44 -18.32
N LEU A 284 -37.20 24.49 -18.44
CA LEU A 284 -35.74 24.36 -18.60
C LEU A 284 -35.09 23.69 -17.39
N ILE A 285 -35.45 24.08 -16.17
CA ILE A 285 -34.94 23.43 -14.93
C ILE A 285 -35.30 21.94 -14.93
N GLU A 286 -36.56 21.61 -15.21
CA GLU A 286 -37.00 20.21 -15.26
C GLU A 286 -36.34 19.42 -16.38
N ALA A 287 -36.09 20.06 -17.54
CA ALA A 287 -35.41 19.43 -18.66
C ALA A 287 -33.97 19.05 -18.31
N LEU A 288 -33.24 19.96 -17.65
CA LEU A 288 -31.86 19.72 -17.19
C LEU A 288 -31.82 18.57 -16.16
N ILE A 289 -32.76 18.56 -15.20
CA ILE A 289 -32.86 17.48 -14.21
C ILE A 289 -33.20 16.14 -14.88
N ALA A 290 -34.19 16.12 -15.78
CA ALA A 290 -34.57 14.91 -16.51
C ALA A 290 -33.42 14.37 -17.36
N GLY A 291 -32.62 15.25 -17.98
CA GLY A 291 -31.43 14.86 -18.75
C GLY A 291 -30.36 14.20 -17.87
N ALA A 292 -30.09 14.77 -16.69
CA ALA A 292 -29.15 14.19 -15.73
C ALA A 292 -29.60 12.81 -15.19
N GLU A 293 -30.91 12.64 -14.98
CA GLU A 293 -31.56 11.38 -14.51
C GLU A 293 -31.82 10.36 -15.63
N LYS A 294 -31.16 10.52 -16.79
CA LYS A 294 -31.29 9.62 -17.96
C LYS A 294 -32.72 9.51 -18.52
N ARG A 295 -33.62 10.43 -18.16
CA ARG A 295 -34.98 10.54 -18.72
C ARG A 295 -34.94 11.35 -20.02
N TYR A 296 -34.18 10.86 -20.99
CA TYR A 296 -33.83 11.61 -22.20
C TYR A 296 -35.03 11.94 -23.09
N ASP A 297 -36.06 11.08 -23.12
CA ASP A 297 -37.32 11.38 -23.82
C ASP A 297 -38.05 12.58 -23.21
N ASP A 298 -38.20 12.57 -21.88
CA ASP A 298 -38.81 13.66 -21.13
C ASP A 298 -38.01 14.95 -21.32
N ALA A 299 -36.68 14.87 -21.15
CA ALA A 299 -35.77 15.99 -21.30
C ALA A 299 -35.87 16.61 -22.70
N ALA A 300 -35.81 15.80 -23.76
CA ALA A 300 -35.92 16.27 -25.15
C ALA A 300 -37.26 16.97 -25.41
N ALA A 301 -38.37 16.44 -24.86
CA ALA A 301 -39.69 17.05 -24.98
C ALA A 301 -39.78 18.38 -24.22
N LEU A 302 -39.23 18.45 -23.00
CA LEU A 302 -39.20 19.65 -22.17
C LEU A 302 -38.33 20.76 -22.77
N PHE A 303 -37.12 20.43 -23.25
CA PHE A 303 -36.25 21.40 -23.94
C PHE A 303 -36.94 22.00 -25.16
N LYS A 304 -37.53 21.14 -26.01
CA LYS A 304 -38.28 21.58 -27.21
C LYS A 304 -39.46 22.49 -26.87
N ARG A 305 -40.14 22.24 -25.75
CA ARG A 305 -41.27 23.06 -25.26
C ARG A 305 -40.81 24.42 -24.72
N ALA A 306 -39.70 24.44 -23.99
CA ALA A 306 -39.15 25.64 -23.36
C ALA A 306 -38.52 26.62 -24.38
N GLU A 307 -37.74 26.08 -25.33
CA GLU A 307 -36.85 26.82 -26.23
C GLU A 307 -37.45 28.10 -26.87
N PRO A 308 -38.67 28.10 -27.44
CA PRO A 308 -39.20 29.27 -28.16
C PRO A 308 -39.48 30.47 -27.26
N ALA A 309 -39.73 30.25 -25.97
CA ALA A 309 -40.15 31.26 -25.01
C ALA A 309 -39.03 31.70 -24.04
N LEU A 310 -37.83 31.13 -24.17
CA LEU A 310 -36.62 31.52 -23.43
C LEU A 310 -35.91 32.73 -24.06
N ASP A 311 -35.16 33.47 -23.24
CA ASP A 311 -34.21 34.49 -23.69
C ASP A 311 -33.04 33.87 -24.49
N PRO A 312 -32.25 34.66 -25.25
CA PRO A 312 -31.22 34.12 -26.15
C PRO A 312 -30.17 33.21 -25.49
N GLU A 313 -29.75 33.51 -24.26
CA GLU A 313 -28.73 32.72 -23.57
C GLU A 313 -29.31 31.41 -23.05
N ARG A 314 -30.46 31.45 -22.35
CA ARG A 314 -31.15 30.22 -21.92
C ARG A 314 -31.62 29.36 -23.10
N ARG A 315 -32.01 29.98 -24.22
CA ARG A 315 -32.36 29.26 -25.46
C ARG A 315 -31.18 28.47 -25.99
N SER A 316 -29.96 29.02 -25.91
CA SER A 316 -28.75 28.31 -26.33
C SER A 316 -28.48 27.10 -25.44
N ILE A 317 -28.70 27.21 -24.13
CA ILE A 317 -28.62 26.09 -23.18
C ILE A 317 -29.66 25.02 -23.51
N ALA A 318 -30.92 25.42 -23.75
CA ALA A 318 -31.99 24.50 -24.13
C ALA A 318 -31.72 23.79 -25.46
N ALA A 319 -31.11 24.47 -26.44
CA ALA A 319 -30.75 23.88 -27.72
C ALA A 319 -29.69 22.77 -27.56
N TYR A 320 -28.63 23.00 -26.76
CA TYR A 320 -27.63 21.97 -26.47
C TYR A 320 -28.18 20.85 -25.59
N GLY A 321 -28.94 21.17 -24.54
CA GLY A 321 -29.58 20.15 -23.70
C GLY A 321 -30.54 19.27 -24.50
N GLY A 322 -31.30 19.86 -25.43
CA GLY A 322 -32.13 19.14 -26.38
C GLY A 322 -31.32 18.28 -27.34
N TYR A 323 -30.20 18.78 -27.86
CA TYR A 323 -29.25 18.01 -28.69
C TYR A 323 -28.71 16.80 -27.91
N TYR A 324 -28.14 16.99 -26.72
CA TYR A 324 -27.60 15.89 -25.89
C TYR A 324 -28.68 14.85 -25.58
N SER A 325 -29.88 15.29 -25.21
CA SER A 325 -31.00 14.38 -24.90
C SER A 325 -31.40 13.54 -26.11
N ARG A 326 -31.47 14.12 -27.31
CA ARG A 326 -31.81 13.37 -28.53
C ARG A 326 -30.70 12.40 -28.93
N SER A 327 -29.44 12.83 -28.86
CA SER A 327 -28.27 11.99 -29.16
C SER A 327 -28.16 10.80 -28.21
N LEU A 328 -28.39 11.01 -26.91
CA LEU A 328 -28.31 9.95 -25.90
C LEU A 328 -29.50 9.00 -25.94
N ARG A 329 -30.69 9.48 -26.33
CA ARG A 329 -31.87 8.66 -26.51
C ARG A 329 -31.72 7.66 -27.67
N ASP A 330 -31.16 8.08 -28.79
CA ASP A 330 -30.92 7.22 -29.95
C ASP A 330 -29.46 7.37 -30.43
N PRO A 331 -28.51 6.64 -29.80
CA PRO A 331 -27.10 6.70 -30.18
C PRO A 331 -26.82 6.23 -31.62
N ASN A 332 -27.77 5.56 -32.27
CA ASN A 332 -27.63 5.13 -33.66
C ASN A 332 -27.95 6.25 -34.65
N HIS A 333 -28.59 7.34 -34.19
CA HIS A 333 -28.93 8.49 -35.01
C HIS A 333 -27.90 9.61 -34.87
N VAL A 334 -27.38 10.09 -35.99
CA VAL A 334 -26.45 11.23 -36.00
C VAL A 334 -27.23 12.54 -35.90
N GLU A 335 -27.32 13.08 -34.69
CA GLU A 335 -27.83 14.43 -34.44
C GLU A 335 -26.78 15.50 -34.77
N MET A 336 -27.21 16.67 -35.24
CA MET A 336 -26.32 17.80 -35.51
C MET A 336 -26.30 18.79 -34.33
N PRO A 337 -25.13 19.32 -33.96
CA PRO A 337 -25.04 20.32 -32.91
C PRO A 337 -25.69 21.65 -33.34
N PRO A 338 -26.21 22.45 -32.39
CA PRO A 338 -26.83 23.74 -32.69
C PRO A 338 -25.86 24.75 -33.36
N ALA A 339 -26.30 25.42 -34.43
CA ALA A 339 -25.44 26.33 -35.21
C ALA A 339 -25.40 27.80 -34.71
N ASN A 340 -26.51 28.31 -34.15
CA ASN A 340 -26.65 29.71 -33.74
C ASN A 340 -26.80 29.82 -32.22
N ILE A 341 -25.69 30.05 -31.52
CA ILE A 341 -25.63 30.05 -30.05
C ILE A 341 -24.95 31.31 -29.49
N THR A 342 -25.42 31.77 -28.34
CA THR A 342 -24.97 33.00 -27.68
C THR A 342 -24.82 32.81 -26.18
N GLY A 343 -23.85 33.50 -25.57
CA GLY A 343 -23.56 33.46 -24.14
C GLY A 343 -22.36 32.57 -23.77
N PRO A 344 -21.82 32.73 -22.55
CA PRO A 344 -20.66 31.99 -22.07
C PRO A 344 -20.94 30.48 -21.92
N TYR A 345 -22.07 30.09 -21.33
CA TYR A 345 -22.42 28.67 -21.15
C TYR A 345 -22.65 27.92 -22.46
N ALA A 346 -23.15 28.60 -23.49
CA ALA A 346 -23.26 28.01 -24.80
C ALA A 346 -21.89 27.76 -25.44
N ALA A 347 -20.89 28.60 -25.12
CA ALA A 347 -19.51 28.39 -25.55
C ALA A 347 -18.87 27.21 -24.80
N VAL A 348 -19.16 27.03 -23.51
CA VAL A 348 -18.78 25.82 -22.76
C VAL A 348 -19.38 24.57 -23.42
N MET A 349 -20.68 24.59 -23.76
CA MET A 349 -21.32 23.43 -24.40
C MET A 349 -20.78 23.18 -25.80
N LYS A 350 -20.43 24.24 -26.54
CA LYS A 350 -19.72 24.11 -27.82
C LYS A 350 -18.36 23.46 -27.63
N ALA A 351 -17.58 23.89 -26.64
CA ALA A 351 -16.27 23.32 -26.33
C ALA A 351 -16.39 21.85 -25.93
N TYR A 352 -17.33 21.51 -25.04
CA TYR A 352 -17.58 20.13 -24.63
C TYR A 352 -18.04 19.25 -25.81
N THR A 353 -18.93 19.78 -26.65
CA THR A 353 -19.37 19.10 -27.89
C THR A 353 -18.23 18.93 -28.87
N ALA A 354 -17.33 19.90 -29.00
CA ALA A 354 -16.11 19.77 -29.80
C ALA A 354 -15.17 18.72 -29.20
N GLY A 355 -15.02 18.64 -27.88
CA GLY A 355 -14.26 17.56 -27.24
C GLY A 355 -14.84 16.17 -27.51
N PHE A 356 -16.16 16.08 -27.49
CA PHE A 356 -16.88 14.85 -27.82
C PHE A 356 -16.78 14.50 -29.33
N LEU A 357 -17.04 15.45 -30.23
CA LEU A 357 -17.11 15.23 -31.68
C LEU A 357 -15.77 15.32 -32.41
N GLU A 358 -14.75 15.95 -31.80
CA GLU A 358 -13.42 16.22 -32.36
C GLU A 358 -12.32 15.66 -31.43
N ASP A 359 -11.84 16.43 -30.46
CA ASP A 359 -10.83 16.01 -29.47
C ASP A 359 -10.70 17.05 -28.35
N ILE A 360 -10.01 16.70 -27.26
CA ILE A 360 -9.83 17.61 -26.11
C ILE A 360 -9.09 18.91 -26.51
N PRO A 361 -8.04 18.90 -27.35
CA PRO A 361 -7.44 20.14 -27.86
C PRO A 361 -8.42 21.08 -28.58
N ALA A 362 -9.33 20.56 -29.40
CA ALA A 362 -10.39 21.37 -30.03
C ALA A 362 -11.36 21.98 -29.00
N ALA A 363 -11.64 21.25 -27.91
CA ALA A 363 -12.40 21.79 -26.78
C ALA A 363 -11.64 22.93 -26.08
N ILE A 364 -10.34 22.74 -25.79
CA ILE A 364 -9.48 23.75 -25.17
C ILE A 364 -9.39 25.01 -26.03
N GLU A 365 -9.20 24.86 -27.33
CA GLU A 365 -9.15 25.99 -28.27
C GLU A 365 -10.49 26.75 -28.33
N THR A 366 -11.61 26.01 -28.35
CA THR A 366 -12.94 26.61 -28.25
C THR A 366 -13.11 27.37 -26.92
N MET A 367 -12.56 26.87 -25.82
CA MET A 367 -12.60 27.53 -24.53
C MET A 367 -11.76 28.81 -24.50
N LYS A 368 -10.55 28.81 -25.10
CA LYS A 368 -9.72 30.02 -25.24
C LYS A 368 -10.44 31.12 -26.03
N GLN A 369 -11.14 30.74 -27.11
CA GLN A 369 -11.96 31.69 -27.88
C GLN A 369 -13.14 32.23 -27.04
N ALA A 370 -13.73 31.40 -26.19
CA ALA A 370 -14.78 31.81 -25.26
C ALA A 370 -14.24 32.80 -24.20
N GLU A 371 -13.08 32.51 -23.61
CA GLU A 371 -12.40 33.39 -22.65
C GLU A 371 -12.09 34.77 -23.24
N ALA A 372 -11.63 34.83 -24.49
CA ALA A 372 -11.37 36.09 -25.19
C ALA A 372 -12.67 36.90 -25.40
N ARG A 373 -13.80 36.23 -25.63
CA ARG A 373 -15.10 36.86 -25.85
C ARG A 373 -15.80 37.27 -24.54
N TYR A 374 -15.56 36.54 -23.45
CA TYR A 374 -16.17 36.76 -22.14
C TYR A 374 -15.09 36.83 -21.04
N PRO A 375 -14.25 37.89 -21.02
CA PRO A 375 -13.05 37.94 -20.19
C PRO A 375 -13.30 38.06 -18.68
N THR A 376 -14.54 38.29 -18.25
CA THR A 376 -14.92 38.45 -16.85
C THR A 376 -15.61 37.21 -16.26
N ASP A 377 -15.70 36.11 -17.01
CA ASP A 377 -16.30 34.87 -16.54
C ASP A 377 -15.20 33.92 -16.04
N SER A 378 -15.11 33.71 -14.73
CA SER A 378 -14.10 32.87 -14.08
C SER A 378 -14.23 31.39 -14.43
N ARG A 379 -15.44 30.92 -14.78
CA ARG A 379 -15.68 29.50 -15.08
C ARG A 379 -15.05 29.04 -16.37
N LEU A 380 -14.94 29.91 -17.37
CA LEU A 380 -14.36 29.54 -18.67
C LEU A 380 -12.89 29.07 -18.54
N PRO A 381 -11.98 29.84 -17.91
CA PRO A 381 -10.64 29.35 -17.66
C PRO A 381 -10.61 28.19 -16.64
N ALA A 382 -11.51 28.12 -15.65
CA ALA A 382 -11.59 26.97 -14.74
C ALA A 382 -11.88 25.65 -15.49
N LEU A 383 -12.85 25.66 -16.40
CA LEU A 383 -13.20 24.49 -17.21
C LEU A 383 -12.12 24.18 -18.25
N ARG A 384 -11.42 25.19 -18.78
CA ARG A 384 -10.21 24.96 -19.60
C ARG A 384 -9.14 24.22 -18.80
N ALA A 385 -8.93 24.58 -17.53
CA ALA A 385 -7.96 23.91 -16.67
C ALA A 385 -8.32 22.43 -16.48
N GLN A 386 -9.60 22.11 -16.26
CA GLN A 386 -10.05 20.71 -16.15
C GLN A 386 -9.82 19.91 -17.45
N LEU A 387 -10.03 20.54 -18.62
CA LEU A 387 -9.72 19.90 -19.91
C LEU A 387 -8.21 19.72 -20.13
N ALA A 388 -7.39 20.70 -19.71
CA ALA A 388 -5.94 20.62 -19.79
C ALA A 388 -5.37 19.51 -18.87
N LEU A 389 -5.97 19.32 -17.69
CA LEU A 389 -5.64 18.23 -16.78
C LEU A 389 -5.85 16.85 -17.43
N LEU A 390 -6.94 16.67 -18.19
CA LEU A 390 -7.21 15.39 -18.88
C LEU A 390 -6.12 14.97 -19.86
N ILE A 391 -5.43 15.94 -20.48
CA ILE A 391 -4.31 15.68 -21.40
C ILE A 391 -2.94 15.92 -20.75
N ASN A 392 -2.89 16.10 -19.42
CA ASN A 392 -1.69 16.39 -18.63
C ASN A 392 -0.89 17.60 -19.14
N ASP A 393 -1.55 18.62 -19.70
CA ASP A 393 -0.92 19.89 -20.09
C ASP A 393 -0.81 20.82 -18.88
N ARG A 394 0.25 20.61 -18.10
CA ARG A 394 0.47 21.26 -16.80
C ARG A 394 0.61 22.79 -16.91
N GLU A 395 1.21 23.27 -17.99
CA GLU A 395 1.41 24.71 -18.22
C GLU A 395 0.07 25.39 -18.49
N GLN A 396 -0.72 24.86 -19.43
CA GLN A 396 -2.06 25.40 -19.72
C GLN A 396 -3.00 25.27 -18.52
N MET A 397 -2.89 24.20 -17.75
CA MET A 397 -3.67 24.00 -16.53
C MET A 397 -3.35 25.09 -15.50
N ARG A 398 -2.06 25.32 -15.16
CA ARG A 398 -1.64 26.34 -14.19
C ARG A 398 -2.09 27.74 -14.61
N GLU A 399 -1.82 28.11 -15.86
CA GLU A 399 -2.21 29.40 -16.45
C GLU A 399 -3.74 29.63 -16.35
N ALA A 400 -4.53 28.61 -16.66
CA ALA A 400 -5.99 28.68 -16.62
C ALA A 400 -6.53 28.75 -15.18
N ILE A 401 -5.96 28.01 -14.23
CA ILE A 401 -6.31 28.10 -12.80
C ILE A 401 -6.04 29.50 -12.26
N GLU A 402 -4.83 30.04 -12.48
CA GLU A 402 -4.45 31.37 -12.03
C GLU A 402 -5.38 32.44 -12.59
N ARG A 403 -5.73 32.34 -13.88
CA ARG A 403 -6.65 33.27 -14.53
C ARG A 403 -8.06 33.19 -13.94
N SER A 404 -8.59 31.99 -13.70
CA SER A 404 -9.91 31.82 -13.07
C SER A 404 -9.97 32.50 -11.70
N LEU A 405 -9.01 32.17 -10.84
CA LEU A 405 -8.98 32.64 -9.46
C LEU A 405 -8.59 34.11 -9.32
N ALA A 406 -7.92 34.69 -10.32
CA ALA A 406 -7.72 36.14 -10.41
C ALA A 406 -9.03 36.91 -10.74
N ILE A 407 -9.95 36.29 -11.47
CA ILE A 407 -11.26 36.87 -11.78
C ILE A 407 -12.21 36.71 -10.58
N ASP A 408 -12.28 35.51 -10.00
CA ASP A 408 -13.08 35.21 -8.81
C ASP A 408 -12.32 34.23 -7.90
N PRO A 409 -11.74 34.70 -6.77
CA PRO A 409 -11.00 33.84 -5.85
C PRO A 409 -11.82 32.72 -5.19
N ASN A 410 -13.15 32.81 -5.26
CA ASN A 410 -14.09 31.84 -4.71
C ASN A 410 -14.84 31.07 -5.80
N ASP A 411 -14.29 31.00 -7.02
CA ASP A 411 -14.83 30.17 -8.08
C ASP A 411 -14.64 28.67 -7.72
N PRO A 412 -15.74 27.91 -7.52
CA PRO A 412 -15.66 26.53 -7.05
C PRO A 412 -14.99 25.61 -8.08
N ASP A 413 -15.18 25.85 -9.38
CA ASP A 413 -14.57 25.04 -10.45
C ASP A 413 -13.06 25.32 -10.54
N GLY A 414 -12.65 26.58 -10.34
CA GLY A 414 -11.24 27.00 -10.27
C GLY A 414 -10.53 26.48 -9.03
N LEU A 415 -11.19 26.54 -7.87
CA LEU A 415 -10.68 25.96 -6.62
C LEU A 415 -10.56 24.43 -6.72
N GLN A 416 -11.56 23.75 -7.28
CA GLN A 416 -11.51 22.31 -7.53
C GLN A 416 -10.36 21.93 -8.48
N ALA A 417 -10.17 22.67 -9.58
CA ALA A 417 -9.06 22.44 -10.51
C ALA A 417 -7.70 22.65 -9.82
N ARG A 418 -7.57 23.67 -8.97
CA ARG A 418 -6.37 23.90 -8.16
C ARG A 418 -6.16 22.81 -7.12
N ALA A 419 -7.22 22.30 -6.51
CA ALA A 419 -7.14 21.20 -5.56
C ALA A 419 -6.62 19.91 -6.23
N ARG A 420 -7.12 19.56 -7.42
CA ARG A 420 -6.60 18.43 -8.19
C ARG A 420 -5.14 18.61 -8.58
N LEU A 421 -4.74 19.80 -9.04
CA LEU A 421 -3.32 20.09 -9.29
C LEU A 421 -2.48 19.92 -8.01
N ARG A 422 -2.95 20.45 -6.87
CA ARG A 422 -2.25 20.36 -5.59
C ARG A 422 -2.15 18.93 -5.09
N ALA A 423 -3.21 18.13 -5.22
CA ALA A 423 -3.23 16.75 -4.76
C ALA A 423 -2.46 15.81 -5.71
N ASP A 424 -2.83 15.80 -7.00
CA ASP A 424 -2.39 14.77 -7.95
C ASP A 424 -0.99 15.05 -8.54
N ILE A 425 -0.55 16.33 -8.55
CA ILE A 425 0.70 16.75 -9.20
C ILE A 425 1.70 17.28 -8.17
N GLU A 426 1.25 18.07 -7.18
CA GLU A 426 2.11 18.71 -6.18
C GLU A 426 2.16 18.00 -4.82
N GLY A 427 1.31 16.98 -4.60
CA GLY A 427 1.25 16.19 -3.35
C GLY A 427 0.86 16.99 -2.11
N ASN A 428 0.38 18.22 -2.28
CA ASN A 428 -0.05 19.08 -1.18
C ASN A 428 -1.52 18.83 -0.85
N LEU A 429 -1.77 17.73 -0.14
CA LEU A 429 -3.11 17.26 0.19
C LEU A 429 -3.87 18.24 1.12
N ASP A 430 -3.19 18.93 2.03
CA ASP A 430 -3.85 19.85 2.96
C ASP A 430 -4.29 21.15 2.27
N ALA A 431 -3.46 21.71 1.38
CA ALA A 431 -3.87 22.86 0.58
C ALA A 431 -4.97 22.50 -0.43
N ALA A 432 -4.96 21.27 -0.96
CA ALA A 432 -6.06 20.75 -1.76
C ALA A 432 -7.37 20.62 -0.95
N LEU A 433 -7.27 20.20 0.31
CA LEU A 433 -8.41 20.06 1.20
C LEU A 433 -9.05 21.42 1.51
N GLU A 434 -8.23 22.43 1.76
CA GLU A 434 -8.71 23.81 1.94
C GLU A 434 -9.47 24.29 0.71
N ASP A 435 -8.92 24.07 -0.49
CA ASP A 435 -9.53 24.46 -1.76
C ASP A 435 -10.88 23.77 -1.99
N LEU A 436 -10.95 22.44 -1.81
CA LEU A 436 -12.21 21.69 -1.96
C LEU A 436 -13.24 22.11 -0.92
N ASN A 437 -12.84 22.32 0.34
CA ASN A 437 -13.75 22.81 1.37
C ASN A 437 -14.29 24.21 1.02
N ASN A 438 -13.47 25.09 0.46
CA ASN A 438 -13.91 26.41 0.02
C ASN A 438 -14.82 26.33 -1.21
N ALA A 439 -14.54 25.42 -2.16
CA ALA A 439 -15.42 25.15 -3.30
C ALA A 439 -16.80 24.63 -2.84
N ILE A 440 -16.83 23.68 -1.90
CA ILE A 440 -18.06 23.09 -1.35
C ILE A 440 -18.85 24.10 -0.53
N LYS A 441 -18.20 25.01 0.23
CA LYS A 441 -18.91 26.11 0.91
C LYS A 441 -19.68 27.00 -0.06
N VAL A 442 -19.13 27.21 -1.27
CA VAL A 442 -19.76 28.02 -2.30
C VAL A 442 -20.83 27.24 -3.07
N ALA A 443 -20.54 25.99 -3.44
CA ALA A 443 -21.40 25.12 -4.24
C ALA A 443 -21.61 23.74 -3.56
N PRO A 444 -22.37 23.68 -2.45
CA PRO A 444 -22.55 22.46 -1.67
C PRO A 444 -23.30 21.34 -2.41
N GLY A 445 -23.98 21.66 -3.52
CA GLY A 445 -24.69 20.71 -4.38
C GLY A 445 -23.84 20.07 -5.47
N SER A 446 -22.53 20.35 -5.56
CA SER A 446 -21.64 19.76 -6.56
C SER A 446 -21.26 18.33 -6.16
N SER A 447 -21.89 17.32 -6.77
CA SER A 447 -21.54 15.90 -6.56
C SER A 447 -20.07 15.63 -6.85
N MET A 448 -19.51 16.24 -7.90
CA MET A 448 -18.11 16.09 -8.28
C MET A 448 -17.14 16.66 -7.23
N ALA A 449 -17.46 17.79 -6.60
CA ALA A 449 -16.61 18.35 -5.54
C ALA A 449 -16.59 17.44 -4.30
N TRP A 450 -17.73 16.84 -3.95
CA TRP A 450 -17.81 15.83 -2.88
C TRP A 450 -17.09 14.53 -3.25
N ASN A 451 -17.15 14.10 -4.52
CA ASN A 451 -16.40 12.94 -5.00
C ASN A 451 -14.89 13.18 -4.91
N ASP A 452 -14.41 14.34 -5.35
CA ASP A 452 -12.99 14.72 -5.25
C ASP A 452 -12.55 14.85 -3.78
N LEU A 453 -13.43 15.35 -2.91
CA LEU A 453 -13.17 15.35 -1.47
C LEU A 453 -13.04 13.93 -0.92
N GLY A 454 -13.86 12.99 -1.41
CA GLY A 454 -13.75 11.57 -1.10
C GLY A 454 -12.38 11.01 -1.48
N LEU A 455 -11.95 11.23 -2.74
CA LEU A 455 -10.64 10.81 -3.24
C LEU A 455 -9.49 11.44 -2.44
N LEU A 456 -9.59 12.72 -2.14
CA LEU A 456 -8.57 13.43 -1.36
C LEU A 456 -8.47 12.92 0.08
N GLN A 457 -9.61 12.69 0.74
CA GLN A 457 -9.60 12.16 2.10
C GLN A 457 -9.08 10.73 2.13
N ASP A 458 -9.38 9.92 1.12
CA ASP A 458 -8.80 8.57 0.99
C ASP A 458 -7.28 8.62 0.81
N ALA A 459 -6.77 9.52 -0.04
CA ALA A 459 -5.33 9.76 -0.21
C ALA A 459 -4.65 10.25 1.09
N ARG A 460 -5.38 10.97 1.97
CA ARG A 460 -4.90 11.35 3.30
C ARG A 460 -4.98 10.19 4.31
N GLY A 461 -5.63 9.07 4.00
CA GLY A 461 -5.92 7.99 4.96
C GLY A 461 -7.07 8.31 5.93
N ALA A 462 -7.88 9.32 5.63
CA ALA A 462 -9.07 9.71 6.38
C ALA A 462 -10.30 8.90 5.92
N SER A 463 -10.27 7.58 6.15
CA SER A 463 -11.23 6.62 5.56
C SER A 463 -12.69 6.95 5.87
N ARG A 464 -12.99 7.39 7.09
CA ARG A 464 -14.37 7.68 7.52
C ARG A 464 -14.92 8.93 6.82
N GLU A 465 -14.09 9.97 6.74
CA GLU A 465 -14.39 11.22 6.04
C GLU A 465 -14.53 10.99 4.53
N ALA A 466 -13.69 10.12 3.95
CA ALA A 466 -13.75 9.72 2.56
C ALA A 466 -15.09 9.03 2.22
N GLU A 467 -15.47 7.99 2.99
CA GLU A 467 -16.74 7.28 2.78
C GLU A 467 -17.95 8.23 2.89
N ALA A 468 -17.93 9.15 3.86
CA ALA A 468 -18.99 10.14 4.03
C ALA A 468 -19.09 11.08 2.81
N ALA A 469 -17.96 11.56 2.29
CA ALA A 469 -17.92 12.43 1.12
C ALA A 469 -18.39 11.71 -0.16
N PHE A 470 -17.95 10.48 -0.40
CA PHE A 470 -18.46 9.66 -1.52
C PHE A 470 -19.96 9.40 -1.43
N LYS A 471 -20.47 9.02 -0.26
CA LYS A 471 -21.91 8.84 -0.06
C LYS A 471 -22.68 10.14 -0.28
N LYS A 472 -22.11 11.28 0.08
CA LYS A 472 -22.72 12.60 -0.21
C LYS A 472 -22.74 12.90 -1.71
N ALA A 473 -21.68 12.56 -2.43
CA ALA A 473 -21.64 12.68 -3.89
C ALA A 473 -22.76 11.85 -4.55
N ILE A 474 -22.94 10.59 -4.12
CA ILE A 474 -24.01 9.70 -4.60
C ILE A 474 -25.41 10.21 -4.21
N GLU A 475 -25.58 10.79 -3.01
CA GLU A 475 -26.86 11.40 -2.61
C GLU A 475 -27.24 12.56 -3.53
N LEU A 476 -26.25 13.35 -3.98
CA LEU A 476 -26.44 14.46 -4.91
C LEU A 476 -26.63 14.00 -6.35
N ASP A 477 -25.93 12.94 -6.78
CA ASP A 477 -26.14 12.26 -8.06
C ASP A 477 -26.14 10.72 -8.02
N PRO A 478 -27.33 10.10 -7.80
CA PRO A 478 -27.44 8.65 -7.70
C PRO A 478 -27.24 7.87 -9.01
N ASP A 479 -27.30 8.55 -10.16
CA ASP A 479 -27.19 7.90 -11.47
C ASP A 479 -25.78 8.04 -12.08
N ASP A 480 -24.86 8.67 -11.35
CA ASP A 480 -23.49 8.91 -11.80
C ASP A 480 -22.57 7.71 -11.55
N PRO A 481 -22.07 7.05 -12.60
CA PRO A 481 -21.23 5.86 -12.42
C PRO A 481 -19.89 6.18 -11.75
N ILE A 482 -19.39 7.42 -11.84
CA ILE A 482 -18.09 7.84 -11.29
C ILE A 482 -18.08 7.69 -9.76
N SER A 483 -19.04 8.28 -9.05
CA SER A 483 -19.07 8.21 -7.58
C SER A 483 -19.30 6.80 -7.05
N HIS A 484 -20.11 5.99 -7.73
CA HIS A 484 -20.27 4.57 -7.40
C HIS A 484 -18.97 3.77 -7.60
N ALA A 485 -18.28 3.96 -8.72
CA ALA A 485 -17.01 3.26 -8.99
C ALA A 485 -15.89 3.69 -8.02
N ASN A 486 -15.77 4.97 -7.70
CA ASN A 486 -14.77 5.44 -6.73
C ASN A 486 -15.06 4.91 -5.33
N LEU A 487 -16.33 4.89 -4.90
CA LEU A 487 -16.71 4.28 -3.63
C LEU A 487 -16.46 2.76 -3.62
N ALA A 488 -16.66 2.09 -4.75
CA ALA A 488 -16.31 0.68 -4.89
C ALA A 488 -14.80 0.44 -4.72
N VAL A 489 -13.96 1.24 -5.39
CA VAL A 489 -12.50 1.18 -5.25
C VAL A 489 -12.10 1.39 -3.79
N PHE A 490 -12.64 2.44 -3.14
CA PHE A 490 -12.46 2.69 -1.71
C PHE A 490 -12.82 1.47 -0.85
N TYR A 491 -13.95 0.80 -1.12
CA TYR A 491 -14.31 -0.42 -0.40
C TYR A 491 -13.36 -1.60 -0.68
N LEU A 492 -12.79 -1.71 -1.88
CA LEU A 492 -11.77 -2.73 -2.21
C LEU A 492 -10.46 -2.49 -1.47
N ASP A 493 -10.03 -1.23 -1.33
CA ASP A 493 -8.85 -0.84 -0.52
C ASP A 493 -9.01 -1.26 0.94
N HIS A 494 -10.23 -1.11 1.47
CA HIS A 494 -10.57 -1.48 2.85
C HIS A 494 -11.05 -2.93 3.01
N SER A 495 -10.86 -3.77 1.98
CA SER A 495 -11.25 -5.18 1.98
C SER A 495 -12.74 -5.47 2.24
N ARG A 496 -13.63 -4.49 1.99
CA ARG A 496 -15.09 -4.55 2.16
C ARG A 496 -15.77 -5.07 0.89
N MET A 497 -15.54 -6.34 0.60
CA MET A 497 -15.90 -6.99 -0.67
C MET A 497 -17.39 -6.93 -1.02
N LYS A 498 -18.28 -7.03 -0.01
CA LYS A 498 -19.74 -7.04 -0.23
C LYS A 498 -20.25 -5.68 -0.66
N GLU A 499 -19.83 -4.63 0.03
CA GLU A 499 -20.17 -3.26 -0.32
C GLU A 499 -19.54 -2.85 -1.66
N ALA A 500 -18.27 -3.20 -1.89
CA ALA A 500 -17.60 -2.96 -3.17
C ALA A 500 -18.40 -3.55 -4.34
N LYS A 501 -18.79 -4.83 -4.26
CA LYS A 501 -19.57 -5.49 -5.31
C LYS A 501 -20.88 -4.78 -5.62
N ARG A 502 -21.61 -4.32 -4.59
CA ARG A 502 -22.87 -3.59 -4.78
C ARG A 502 -22.65 -2.30 -5.59
N GLU A 503 -21.64 -1.52 -5.21
CA GLU A 503 -21.37 -0.24 -5.88
C GLU A 503 -20.81 -0.44 -7.31
N ILE A 504 -20.02 -1.51 -7.54
CA ILE A 504 -19.60 -1.94 -8.90
C ILE A 504 -20.82 -2.25 -9.77
N ASP A 505 -21.75 -3.06 -9.26
CA ASP A 505 -22.94 -3.47 -10.00
C ASP A 505 -23.82 -2.24 -10.35
N LEU A 506 -23.90 -1.24 -9.47
CA LEU A 506 -24.61 0.03 -9.72
C LEU A 506 -23.90 0.88 -10.78
N ALA A 507 -22.57 1.01 -10.71
CA ALA A 507 -21.79 1.76 -11.69
C ALA A 507 -21.90 1.15 -13.10
N LEU A 508 -21.81 -0.18 -13.22
CA LEU A 508 -21.92 -0.88 -14.49
C LEU A 508 -23.37 -0.95 -15.02
N ALA A 509 -24.36 -0.92 -14.14
CA ALA A 509 -25.76 -0.73 -14.56
C ALA A 509 -25.98 0.68 -15.13
N ALA A 510 -25.27 1.67 -14.59
CA ALA A 510 -25.33 3.05 -15.04
C ALA A 510 -24.60 3.27 -16.38
N ASP A 511 -23.45 2.63 -16.57
CA ASP A 511 -22.68 2.61 -17.81
C ASP A 511 -21.84 1.30 -17.90
N PRO A 512 -22.25 0.33 -18.73
CA PRO A 512 -21.57 -0.97 -18.84
C PRO A 512 -20.13 -0.92 -19.39
N ALA A 513 -19.77 0.15 -20.10
CA ALA A 513 -18.45 0.34 -20.70
C ALA A 513 -17.54 1.24 -19.84
N PHE A 514 -18.01 1.66 -18.66
CA PHE A 514 -17.26 2.57 -17.80
C PHE A 514 -15.98 1.91 -17.28
N ASP A 515 -14.86 2.44 -17.72
CA ASP A 515 -13.50 1.93 -17.51
C ASP A 515 -13.14 1.78 -16.03
N VAL A 516 -13.47 2.77 -15.19
CA VAL A 516 -13.18 2.70 -13.74
C VAL A 516 -14.00 1.60 -13.05
N ALA A 517 -15.25 1.38 -13.46
CA ALA A 517 -16.07 0.31 -12.89
C ALA A 517 -15.65 -1.09 -13.38
N LEU A 518 -15.23 -1.21 -14.65
CA LEU A 518 -14.61 -2.43 -15.16
C LEU A 518 -13.29 -2.73 -14.43
N LEU A 519 -12.46 -1.72 -14.17
CA LEU A 519 -11.26 -1.87 -13.35
C LEU A 519 -11.60 -2.32 -11.93
N ALA A 520 -12.59 -1.70 -11.28
CA ALA A 520 -13.03 -2.07 -9.94
C ALA A 520 -13.54 -3.52 -9.90
N ARG A 521 -14.28 -3.98 -10.91
CA ARG A 521 -14.73 -5.39 -11.01
C ARG A 521 -13.57 -6.34 -11.25
N GLY A 522 -12.61 -5.96 -12.10
CA GLY A 522 -11.38 -6.71 -12.31
C GLY A 522 -10.59 -6.86 -11.01
N ARG A 523 -10.40 -5.77 -10.26
CA ARG A 523 -9.74 -5.76 -8.95
C ARG A 523 -10.50 -6.59 -7.91
N TYR A 524 -11.83 -6.49 -7.88
CA TYR A 524 -12.67 -7.36 -7.06
C TYR A 524 -12.35 -8.83 -7.33
N TYR A 525 -12.33 -9.26 -8.59
CA TYR A 525 -11.98 -10.63 -8.97
C TYR A 525 -10.53 -11.02 -8.62
N LEU A 526 -9.56 -10.09 -8.67
CA LEU A 526 -8.19 -10.35 -8.17
C LEU A 526 -8.21 -10.68 -6.67
N GLN A 527 -8.93 -9.88 -5.88
CA GLN A 527 -9.02 -10.01 -4.43
C GLN A 527 -9.93 -11.15 -3.96
N THR A 528 -10.82 -11.66 -4.81
CA THR A 528 -11.61 -12.87 -4.53
C THR A 528 -11.03 -14.14 -5.17
N GLY A 529 -9.99 -14.01 -6.00
CA GLY A 529 -9.20 -15.12 -6.55
C GLY A 529 -9.61 -15.61 -7.94
N GLU A 530 -10.63 -15.01 -8.58
CA GLU A 530 -11.04 -15.34 -9.95
C GLU A 530 -10.17 -14.66 -11.02
N MET A 531 -8.91 -15.07 -11.10
CA MET A 531 -7.87 -14.43 -11.92
C MET A 531 -8.22 -14.26 -13.41
N ASP A 532 -8.85 -15.26 -14.03
CA ASP A 532 -9.21 -15.17 -15.45
C ASP A 532 -10.27 -14.08 -15.70
N LYS A 533 -11.30 -14.00 -14.84
CA LYS A 533 -12.31 -12.94 -14.92
C LYS A 533 -11.71 -11.57 -14.66
N ALA A 534 -10.75 -11.50 -13.74
CA ALA A 534 -10.04 -10.27 -13.45
C ALA A 534 -9.29 -9.75 -14.68
N ILE A 535 -8.49 -10.60 -15.32
CA ILE A 535 -7.74 -10.22 -16.53
C ILE A 535 -8.70 -9.79 -17.65
N ASP A 536 -9.81 -10.52 -17.87
CA ASP A 536 -10.81 -10.16 -18.89
C ASP A 536 -11.40 -8.76 -18.65
N ASP A 537 -11.80 -8.45 -17.42
CA ASP A 537 -12.36 -7.14 -17.06
C ASP A 537 -11.32 -6.02 -17.13
N LEU A 538 -10.08 -6.29 -16.73
CA LEU A 538 -9.00 -5.31 -16.79
C LEU A 538 -8.56 -5.04 -18.24
N LEU A 539 -8.57 -6.07 -19.11
CA LEU A 539 -8.39 -5.91 -20.55
C LEU A 539 -9.53 -5.09 -21.15
N ALA A 540 -10.78 -5.32 -20.73
CA ALA A 540 -11.93 -4.52 -21.15
C ALA A 540 -11.80 -3.06 -20.68
N ALA A 541 -11.41 -2.82 -19.43
CA ALA A 541 -11.15 -1.48 -18.88
C ALA A 541 -10.06 -0.74 -19.68
N SER A 542 -8.92 -1.39 -19.91
CA SER A 542 -7.83 -0.87 -20.73
C SER A 542 -8.23 -0.68 -22.20
N THR A 543 -9.16 -1.48 -22.72
CA THR A 543 -9.68 -1.32 -24.09
C THR A 543 -10.63 -0.11 -24.17
N ALA A 544 -11.47 0.09 -23.15
CA ALA A 544 -12.38 1.21 -23.00
C ALA A 544 -11.63 2.54 -22.78
N ASN A 545 -10.51 2.52 -22.05
CA ASN A 545 -9.61 3.65 -21.87
C ASN A 545 -8.13 3.21 -21.86
N PRO A 546 -7.44 3.21 -23.02
CA PRO A 546 -6.05 2.76 -23.08
C PRO A 546 -5.02 3.72 -22.47
N GLY A 547 -5.44 4.94 -22.12
CA GLY A 547 -4.65 5.91 -21.39
C GLY A 547 -4.68 5.70 -19.86
N TYR A 548 -5.48 4.74 -19.36
CA TYR A 548 -5.63 4.53 -17.94
C TYR A 548 -4.51 3.65 -17.35
N SER A 549 -3.47 4.30 -16.81
CA SER A 549 -2.29 3.62 -16.24
C SER A 549 -2.65 2.56 -15.18
N GLN A 550 -3.61 2.86 -14.30
CA GLN A 550 -4.02 1.94 -13.23
C GLN A 550 -4.59 0.61 -13.75
N ALA A 551 -5.28 0.60 -14.90
CA ALA A 551 -5.73 -0.65 -15.52
C ALA A 551 -4.55 -1.53 -15.94
N GLN A 552 -3.47 -0.92 -16.46
CA GLN A 552 -2.25 -1.64 -16.80
C GLN A 552 -1.51 -2.15 -15.55
N LEU A 553 -1.47 -1.37 -14.47
CA LEU A 553 -0.89 -1.82 -13.21
C LEU A 553 -1.64 -3.03 -12.62
N MET A 554 -2.98 -3.01 -12.65
CA MET A 554 -3.78 -4.16 -12.20
C MET A 554 -3.65 -5.37 -13.14
N LEU A 555 -3.50 -5.16 -14.47
CA LEU A 555 -3.17 -6.24 -15.41
C LEU A 555 -1.81 -6.87 -15.08
N ALA A 556 -0.82 -6.05 -14.73
CA ALA A 556 0.47 -6.54 -14.28
C ALA A 556 0.31 -7.42 -13.04
N ALA A 557 -0.43 -6.96 -12.03
CA ALA A 557 -0.73 -7.76 -10.83
C ALA A 557 -1.39 -9.10 -11.20
N GLY A 558 -2.43 -9.08 -12.03
CA GLY A 558 -3.14 -10.29 -12.44
C GLY A 558 -2.27 -11.29 -13.21
N HIS A 559 -1.47 -10.80 -14.16
CA HIS A 559 -0.52 -11.64 -14.88
C HIS A 559 0.59 -12.19 -13.99
N TYR A 560 1.16 -11.36 -13.10
CA TYR A 560 2.18 -11.78 -12.16
C TYR A 560 1.69 -12.91 -11.26
N GLU A 561 0.49 -12.76 -10.69
CA GLU A 561 -0.15 -13.75 -9.82
C GLU A 561 -0.54 -15.04 -10.56
N LYS A 562 -0.83 -14.95 -11.86
CA LYS A 562 -1.06 -16.13 -12.72
C LYS A 562 0.25 -16.84 -13.10
N GLY A 563 1.41 -16.22 -12.90
CA GLY A 563 2.73 -16.70 -13.32
C GLY A 563 3.13 -16.25 -14.73
N ASP A 564 2.34 -15.40 -15.38
CA ASP A 564 2.58 -14.86 -16.72
C ASP A 564 3.54 -13.65 -16.65
N ARG A 565 4.84 -13.92 -16.45
CA ARG A 565 5.85 -12.86 -16.23
C ARG A 565 6.01 -11.89 -17.41
N ASP A 566 6.03 -12.37 -18.65
CA ASP A 566 6.19 -11.53 -19.85
C ASP A 566 5.01 -10.54 -20.03
N PRO A 567 3.74 -10.97 -20.00
CA PRO A 567 2.60 -10.06 -19.98
C PRO A 567 2.56 -9.10 -18.79
N SER A 568 3.00 -9.56 -17.61
CA SER A 568 3.11 -8.70 -16.43
C SER A 568 4.08 -7.54 -16.66
N ASN A 569 5.31 -7.85 -17.11
CA ASN A 569 6.32 -6.83 -17.40
C ASN A 569 5.87 -5.87 -18.50
N GLN A 570 5.24 -6.40 -19.55
CA GLN A 570 4.65 -5.62 -20.62
C GLN A 570 3.61 -4.61 -20.11
N ALA A 571 2.75 -5.03 -19.17
CA ALA A 571 1.75 -4.16 -18.58
C ALA A 571 2.38 -3.10 -17.64
N LEU A 572 3.42 -3.44 -16.88
CA LEU A 572 4.20 -2.47 -16.10
C LEU A 572 4.91 -1.43 -16.96
N ASP A 573 5.50 -1.83 -18.09
CA ASP A 573 6.14 -0.92 -19.04
C ASP A 573 5.11 0.05 -19.64
N ASN A 574 3.90 -0.43 -19.93
CA ASN A 574 2.80 0.42 -20.39
C ASN A 574 2.32 1.39 -19.31
N ALA A 575 2.16 0.93 -18.06
CA ALA A 575 1.79 1.79 -16.95
C ALA A 575 2.82 2.92 -16.76
N ASP A 576 4.12 2.59 -16.78
CA ASP A 576 5.21 3.57 -16.59
C ASP A 576 5.29 4.57 -17.74
N ARG A 577 4.98 4.12 -18.97
CA ARG A 577 4.88 5.01 -20.14
C ARG A 577 3.73 6.01 -19.99
N LEU A 578 2.58 5.56 -19.49
CA LEU A 578 1.37 6.36 -19.31
C LEU A 578 1.50 7.34 -18.14
N ASP A 579 2.18 6.95 -17.06
CA ASP A 579 2.52 7.83 -15.94
C ASP A 579 3.94 7.57 -15.40
N LYS A 580 4.91 8.34 -15.92
CA LYS A 580 6.33 8.24 -15.54
C LYS A 580 6.63 8.70 -14.12
N ASN A 581 5.70 9.41 -13.47
CA ASN A 581 5.92 9.95 -12.13
C ASN A 581 5.23 9.11 -11.05
N ASP A 582 4.42 8.12 -11.42
CA ASP A 582 3.72 7.26 -10.45
C ASP A 582 4.75 6.43 -9.63
N PRO A 583 4.85 6.64 -8.31
CA PRO A 583 5.74 5.87 -7.46
C PRO A 583 5.25 4.43 -7.26
N VAL A 584 3.96 4.14 -7.38
CA VAL A 584 3.38 2.80 -7.16
C VAL A 584 3.98 1.77 -8.12
N ILE A 585 4.33 2.19 -9.34
CA ILE A 585 5.00 1.35 -10.34
C ILE A 585 6.37 0.90 -9.83
N SER A 586 7.15 1.80 -9.23
CA SER A 586 8.45 1.49 -8.63
C SER A 586 8.31 0.59 -7.41
N SER A 587 7.26 0.79 -6.60
CA SER A 587 6.92 -0.10 -5.48
C SER A 587 6.63 -1.52 -5.96
N PHE A 588 5.81 -1.67 -7.00
CA PHE A 588 5.49 -2.96 -7.61
C PHE A 588 6.76 -3.66 -8.10
N ARG A 589 7.60 -2.95 -8.88
CA ARG A 589 8.87 -3.50 -9.37
C ARG A 589 9.81 -3.90 -8.25
N THR A 590 9.82 -3.17 -7.13
CA THR A 590 10.60 -3.52 -5.94
C THR A 590 10.13 -4.84 -5.34
N ALA A 591 8.82 -4.99 -5.13
CA ALA A 591 8.24 -6.23 -4.57
C ALA A 591 8.53 -7.45 -5.46
N VAL A 592 8.38 -7.30 -6.78
CA VAL A 592 8.71 -8.34 -7.77
C VAL A 592 10.20 -8.67 -7.75
N ALA A 593 11.07 -7.67 -7.73
CA ALA A 593 12.52 -7.89 -7.71
C ALA A 593 13.00 -8.58 -6.43
N ILE A 594 12.37 -8.27 -5.27
CA ILE A 594 12.60 -9.02 -4.03
C ILE A 594 12.16 -10.48 -4.18
N ASP A 595 10.99 -10.73 -4.77
CA ASP A 595 10.48 -12.09 -5.00
C ASP A 595 11.38 -12.91 -5.94
N ASP A 596 11.86 -12.30 -7.02
CA ASP A 596 12.69 -12.93 -8.04
C ASP A 596 14.20 -12.94 -7.66
N TYR A 597 14.57 -12.51 -6.45
CA TYR A 597 15.96 -12.39 -5.96
C TYR A 597 16.85 -11.47 -6.83
N ASP A 598 16.26 -10.56 -7.64
CA ASP A 598 16.97 -9.47 -8.33
C ASP A 598 17.25 -8.34 -7.33
N ALA A 599 18.28 -8.57 -6.51
CA ALA A 599 18.57 -7.68 -5.42
C ALA A 599 19.12 -6.30 -5.87
N ASP A 600 19.77 -6.23 -7.05
CA ASP A 600 20.18 -4.94 -7.61
C ASP A 600 18.96 -4.16 -8.14
N GLY A 601 18.01 -4.84 -8.79
CA GLY A 601 16.74 -4.26 -9.20
C GLY A 601 15.93 -3.78 -8.01
N ALA A 602 15.83 -4.59 -6.95
CA ALA A 602 15.12 -4.23 -5.74
C ALA A 602 15.63 -2.89 -5.17
N ILE A 603 16.94 -2.73 -4.99
CA ILE A 603 17.53 -1.47 -4.49
C ILE A 603 17.26 -0.31 -5.46
N ARG A 604 17.50 -0.50 -6.77
CA ARG A 604 17.28 0.56 -7.78
C ARG A 604 15.83 1.04 -7.80
N TYR A 605 14.87 0.13 -7.82
CA TYR A 605 13.44 0.46 -7.86
C TYR A 605 12.96 1.06 -6.54
N ALA A 606 13.49 0.61 -5.40
CA ALA A 606 13.19 1.20 -4.10
C ALA A 606 13.69 2.65 -3.97
N GLN A 607 14.90 2.93 -4.47
CA GLN A 607 15.44 4.29 -4.56
C GLN A 607 14.63 5.15 -5.53
N GLU A 608 14.20 4.59 -6.66
CA GLU A 608 13.36 5.29 -7.63
C GLU A 608 11.98 5.63 -7.07
N PHE A 609 11.36 4.72 -6.30
CA PHE A 609 10.13 4.99 -5.56
C PHE A 609 10.30 6.25 -4.72
N LEU A 610 11.37 6.33 -3.91
CA LEU A 610 11.63 7.48 -3.05
C LEU A 610 11.82 8.77 -3.85
N ARG A 611 12.55 8.73 -4.96
CA ARG A 611 12.74 9.89 -5.84
C ARG A 611 11.41 10.39 -6.42
N ARG A 612 10.56 9.48 -6.90
CA ARG A 612 9.24 9.82 -7.46
C ARG A 612 8.28 10.36 -6.39
N SER A 613 8.22 9.73 -5.22
CA SER A 613 7.39 10.19 -4.10
C SER A 613 7.79 11.59 -3.62
N LYS A 614 9.10 11.87 -3.48
CA LYS A 614 9.62 13.21 -3.16
C LYS A 614 9.26 14.23 -4.25
N ALA A 615 9.41 13.86 -5.52
CA ALA A 615 9.14 14.76 -6.65
C ALA A 615 7.65 15.13 -6.76
N GLN A 616 6.75 14.24 -6.35
CA GLN A 616 5.33 14.52 -6.23
C GLN A 616 4.97 15.35 -5.00
N GLY A 617 5.92 15.77 -4.14
CA GLY A 617 5.64 16.57 -2.95
C GLY A 617 5.02 15.80 -1.78
N GLY A 618 5.01 14.46 -1.85
CA GLY A 618 4.53 13.61 -0.77
C GLY A 618 5.44 13.64 0.46
N HIS A 619 4.85 13.75 1.65
CA HIS A 619 5.48 13.28 2.88
C HIS A 619 5.75 11.78 2.73
N TYR A 620 6.89 11.31 3.20
CA TYR A 620 7.31 9.92 3.05
C TYR A 620 6.29 8.94 3.63
N SER A 621 5.32 8.48 2.85
CA SER A 621 4.44 7.41 3.27
C SER A 621 5.28 6.14 3.35
N SER A 622 5.25 5.46 4.49
CA SER A 622 5.87 4.14 4.62
C SER A 622 5.40 3.25 3.46
N LEU A 623 6.32 2.72 2.67
CA LEU A 623 5.98 1.66 1.72
C LEU A 623 5.28 0.55 2.50
N GLY A 624 4.11 0.12 2.03
CA GLY A 624 3.32 -0.93 2.69
C GLY A 624 4.20 -2.11 3.11
N ALA A 625 3.85 -2.71 4.24
CA ALA A 625 4.57 -3.87 4.76
C ALA A 625 4.57 -4.98 3.68
N ASN A 626 5.72 -5.58 3.41
CA ASN A 626 5.86 -6.69 2.47
C ASN A 626 5.31 -8.02 3.03
N GLN A 627 4.47 -7.94 4.06
CA GLN A 627 3.80 -9.05 4.74
C GLN A 627 4.68 -10.13 5.37
N ASP A 628 6.00 -10.05 5.22
CA ASP A 628 6.95 -11.01 5.79
C ASP A 628 7.90 -10.39 6.82
N ALA A 629 8.37 -9.16 6.63
CA ALA A 629 9.51 -8.65 7.43
C ALA A 629 9.62 -7.12 7.59
N GLY A 630 8.58 -6.33 7.30
CA GLY A 630 8.60 -4.86 7.41
C GLY A 630 8.26 -4.16 6.10
N SER A 631 8.63 -2.89 5.93
CA SER A 631 8.33 -2.17 4.68
C SER A 631 9.05 -2.79 3.46
N THR A 632 8.39 -2.77 2.30
CA THR A 632 9.02 -3.23 1.03
C THR A 632 10.34 -2.50 0.75
N LEU A 633 10.44 -1.24 1.18
CA LEU A 633 11.65 -0.42 1.10
C LEU A 633 12.81 -1.01 1.90
N ASN A 634 12.58 -1.27 3.19
CA ASN A 634 13.57 -1.81 4.10
C ASN A 634 14.09 -3.18 3.60
N ASN A 635 13.17 -4.02 3.12
CA ASN A 635 13.51 -5.36 2.66
C ASN A 635 14.33 -5.40 1.36
N ALA A 636 14.22 -4.38 0.50
CA ALA A 636 15.07 -4.29 -0.70
C ALA A 636 16.56 -4.26 -0.34
N PHE A 637 16.93 -3.56 0.73
CA PHE A 637 18.32 -3.47 1.21
C PHE A 637 18.73 -4.68 2.06
N ARG A 638 17.84 -5.19 2.91
CA ARG A 638 18.09 -6.38 3.74
C ARG A 638 18.31 -7.65 2.92
N LEU A 639 17.74 -7.73 1.71
CA LEU A 639 17.97 -8.84 0.78
C LEU A 639 19.47 -9.04 0.52
N GLN A 640 20.25 -7.96 0.35
CA GLN A 640 21.72 -7.98 0.20
C GLN A 640 22.49 -7.79 1.53
N GLY A 641 21.85 -7.98 2.69
CA GLY A 641 22.50 -7.82 4.00
C GLY A 641 22.85 -6.36 4.35
N LEU A 642 22.25 -5.37 3.70
CA LEU A 642 22.52 -3.94 3.92
C LEU A 642 21.59 -3.34 5.00
N ASN A 643 21.49 -4.01 6.16
CA ASN A 643 20.46 -3.77 7.19
C ASN A 643 20.48 -2.34 7.77
N ALA A 644 21.66 -1.73 7.98
CA ALA A 644 21.75 -0.33 8.42
C ALA A 644 21.12 0.67 7.45
N TRP A 645 21.23 0.41 6.15
CA TRP A 645 20.65 1.27 5.12
C TRP A 645 19.13 1.08 5.03
N GLY A 646 18.64 -0.15 5.16
CA GLY A 646 17.19 -0.43 5.26
C GLY A 646 16.54 0.28 6.47
N ARG A 647 17.19 0.23 7.64
CA ARG A 647 16.73 0.92 8.86
C ARG A 647 16.69 2.44 8.73
N TYR A 648 17.69 3.03 8.08
CA TYR A 648 17.70 4.47 7.79
C TYR A 648 16.41 4.92 7.09
N TYR A 649 15.97 4.17 6.09
CA TYR A 649 14.73 4.49 5.39
C TYR A 649 13.51 4.23 6.25
N GLY A 650 13.44 3.12 6.98
CA GLY A 650 12.35 2.86 7.93
C GLY A 650 12.17 3.99 8.95
N ASP A 651 13.27 4.52 9.50
CA ASP A 651 13.25 5.64 10.43
C ASP A 651 12.86 6.98 9.77
N ALA A 652 13.30 7.22 8.53
CA ALA A 652 13.00 8.45 7.80
C ALA A 652 11.51 8.56 7.42
N VAL A 653 10.84 7.42 7.21
CA VAL A 653 9.44 7.33 6.78
C VAL A 653 8.49 6.92 7.91
N PHE A 654 8.97 6.89 9.15
CA PHE A 654 8.17 6.46 10.30
C PHE A 654 6.98 7.41 10.54
N ASP A 655 5.77 6.86 10.54
CA ASP A 655 4.52 7.53 10.92
C ASP A 655 3.87 6.78 12.10
N PRO A 656 3.61 7.43 13.25
CA PRO A 656 2.89 6.82 14.38
C PRO A 656 1.49 6.28 14.07
N PHE A 657 0.88 6.65 12.94
CA PHE A 657 -0.41 6.13 12.50
C PHE A 657 -0.29 4.99 11.48
N ALA A 658 0.92 4.63 11.06
CA ALA A 658 1.19 3.55 10.12
C ALA A 658 1.85 2.35 10.82
N GLY A 659 1.21 1.19 10.78
CA GLY A 659 1.73 0.02 11.50
C GLY A 659 3.02 -0.57 10.89
N SER A 660 3.29 -0.36 9.61
CA SER A 660 4.56 -0.73 8.94
C SER A 660 5.79 -0.08 9.59
N GLY A 661 5.68 1.17 10.04
CA GLY A 661 6.75 1.86 10.76
C GLY A 661 7.08 1.19 12.09
N TYR A 662 6.06 0.69 12.80
CA TYR A 662 6.25 -0.10 14.02
C TYR A 662 6.86 -1.48 13.74
N VAL A 663 6.53 -2.12 12.62
CA VAL A 663 7.21 -3.36 12.21
C VAL A 663 8.68 -3.10 11.93
N ASP A 664 9.02 -2.03 11.19
CA ASP A 664 10.41 -1.65 10.94
C ASP A 664 11.16 -1.34 12.26
N GLN A 665 10.50 -0.73 13.25
CA GLN A 665 11.06 -0.54 14.60
C GLN A 665 11.28 -1.85 15.36
N SER A 666 10.40 -2.85 15.17
CA SER A 666 10.51 -4.15 15.85
C SER A 666 11.72 -4.97 15.39
N ILE A 667 12.28 -4.68 14.21
CA ILE A 667 13.43 -5.40 13.65
C ILE A 667 14.73 -4.58 13.66
N ARG A 668 14.72 -3.39 14.29
CA ARG A 668 15.85 -2.45 14.25
C ARG A 668 17.12 -3.01 14.88
N GLY A 669 17.01 -3.53 16.11
CA GLY A 669 18.12 -4.04 16.92
C GLY A 669 19.27 -3.04 17.21
N ASN A 670 20.16 -3.40 18.14
CA ASN A 670 21.38 -2.65 18.51
C ASN A 670 22.61 -3.57 18.48
N VAL A 671 23.81 -3.07 18.16
CA VAL A 671 25.00 -3.93 18.16
C VAL A 671 25.22 -4.48 19.57
N ARG A 672 25.56 -5.77 19.65
CA ARG A 672 25.78 -6.49 20.91
C ARG A 672 26.72 -5.69 21.84
N SER A 673 26.24 -5.41 23.05
CA SER A 673 26.99 -4.62 24.05
C SER A 673 27.50 -5.48 25.22
N PHE A 674 26.84 -6.61 25.50
CA PHE A 674 27.31 -7.64 26.42
C PHE A 674 27.45 -8.95 25.64
N VAL A 675 28.63 -9.59 25.75
CA VAL A 675 28.96 -10.84 25.04
C VAL A 675 29.26 -11.92 26.08
N ASN A 676 28.19 -12.54 26.57
CA ASN A 676 28.19 -13.50 27.65
C ASN A 676 27.21 -14.68 27.41
N VAL A 677 26.79 -14.90 26.16
CA VAL A 677 25.86 -15.97 25.77
C VAL A 677 26.66 -17.13 25.15
N ALA A 678 26.33 -18.37 25.51
CA ALA A 678 27.05 -19.57 25.06
C ALA A 678 26.50 -20.22 23.78
N SER A 679 25.41 -19.70 23.21
CA SER A 679 24.76 -20.22 22.00
C SER A 679 25.08 -19.41 20.73
N PHE A 680 25.08 -20.10 19.60
CA PHE A 680 25.38 -19.57 18.26
C PHE A 680 24.15 -19.40 17.35
N ASP A 681 22.95 -19.81 17.80
CA ASP A 681 21.74 -19.93 16.96
C ASP A 681 21.03 -18.58 16.69
N GLU A 682 21.75 -17.46 16.80
CA GLU A 682 21.26 -16.14 16.40
C GLU A 682 21.87 -15.78 15.02
N GLU A 683 21.08 -15.07 14.20
CA GLU A 683 21.45 -14.67 12.84
C GLU A 683 22.86 -14.04 12.75
N ILE A 684 23.51 -14.14 11.58
CA ILE A 684 24.81 -13.51 11.25
C ILE A 684 24.79 -11.96 11.44
N ASP A 685 23.62 -11.38 11.72
CA ASP A 685 23.41 -9.96 11.98
C ASP A 685 24.14 -9.50 13.27
N PRO A 686 24.95 -8.41 13.22
CA PRO A 686 25.65 -7.89 14.38
C PRO A 686 24.69 -7.21 15.39
N TYR A 687 23.44 -6.96 14.99
CA TYR A 687 22.40 -6.32 15.78
C TYR A 687 21.53 -7.34 16.53
N ARG A 688 21.39 -7.16 17.84
CA ARG A 688 20.45 -7.90 18.69
C ARG A 688 19.15 -7.13 18.82
N LEU A 689 18.01 -7.80 18.66
CA LEU A 689 16.70 -7.21 18.88
C LEU A 689 16.56 -6.68 20.31
N ASN A 690 15.85 -5.57 20.47
CA ASN A 690 15.56 -4.97 21.77
C ASN A 690 14.49 -5.80 22.51
N PRO A 691 14.55 -5.99 23.84
CA PRO A 691 13.48 -6.65 24.60
C PRO A 691 12.06 -6.13 24.29
N ASP A 692 11.92 -4.83 24.04
CA ASP A 692 10.65 -4.17 23.70
C ASP A 692 10.21 -4.33 22.23
N SER A 693 10.95 -5.08 21.41
CA SER A 693 10.67 -5.20 19.96
C SER A 693 9.26 -5.73 19.68
N PHE A 694 8.78 -6.67 20.50
CA PHE A 694 7.42 -7.21 20.37
C PHE A 694 6.34 -6.17 20.69
N SER A 695 6.61 -5.21 21.58
CA SER A 695 5.69 -4.10 21.90
C SER A 695 5.42 -3.23 20.67
N ALA A 696 6.46 -2.95 19.86
CA ALA A 696 6.28 -2.27 18.59
C ALA A 696 5.46 -3.13 17.61
N LEU A 697 5.77 -4.42 17.46
CA LEU A 697 4.99 -5.32 16.61
C LEU A 697 3.49 -5.33 16.97
N LEU A 698 3.16 -5.42 18.26
CA LEU A 698 1.79 -5.36 18.76
C LEU A 698 1.09 -4.04 18.42
N GLN A 699 1.77 -2.91 18.63
CA GLN A 699 1.24 -1.59 18.24
C GLN A 699 1.01 -1.50 16.73
N GLY A 700 1.93 -2.05 15.93
CA GLY A 700 1.77 -2.15 14.47
C GLY A 700 0.53 -2.95 14.08
N LEU A 701 0.34 -4.14 14.65
CA LEU A 701 -0.84 -4.99 14.40
C LEU A 701 -2.15 -4.33 14.85
N LEU A 702 -2.13 -3.48 15.88
CA LEU A 702 -3.34 -2.75 16.29
C LEU A 702 -3.74 -1.68 15.27
N LEU A 703 -2.79 -1.10 14.54
CA LEU A 703 -3.04 -0.10 13.50
C LEU A 703 -3.37 -0.73 12.13
N ASP A 704 -2.64 -1.77 11.72
CA ASP A 704 -2.91 -2.54 10.49
C ASP A 704 -2.84 -4.06 10.76
N PRO A 705 -3.93 -4.67 11.24
CA PRO A 705 -3.99 -6.06 11.68
C PRO A 705 -3.65 -7.09 10.62
N HIS A 706 -3.76 -6.73 9.34
CA HIS A 706 -3.65 -7.66 8.22
C HIS A 706 -2.35 -7.46 7.44
N MET A 707 -1.39 -6.73 8.00
CA MET A 707 -0.15 -6.36 7.31
C MET A 707 0.92 -7.45 7.28
N LEU A 708 0.82 -8.51 8.10
CA LEU A 708 1.87 -9.55 8.26
C LEU A 708 1.43 -10.94 7.79
N SER A 709 0.26 -11.05 7.19
CA SER A 709 -0.24 -12.32 6.65
C SER A 709 -0.09 -12.28 5.14
N GLY A 710 1.04 -12.80 4.67
CA GLY A 710 1.45 -12.84 3.27
C GLY A 710 1.67 -14.24 2.73
N ARG A 711 1.69 -14.35 1.41
CA ARG A 711 1.98 -15.62 0.75
C ARG A 711 3.48 -15.84 0.72
N SER A 712 3.92 -16.95 1.27
CA SER A 712 5.33 -17.33 1.35
C SER A 712 5.96 -17.71 0.00
N ARG A 713 5.13 -17.90 -1.03
CA ARG A 713 5.55 -18.43 -2.34
C ARG A 713 5.59 -17.40 -3.47
N SER A 714 5.11 -16.18 -3.22
CA SER A 714 5.07 -15.10 -4.21
C SER A 714 4.81 -13.77 -3.51
N ALA A 715 5.37 -12.67 -4.00
CA ALA A 715 5.02 -11.34 -3.51
C ALA A 715 3.50 -11.11 -3.53
N ASN A 716 2.94 -10.64 -2.41
CA ASN A 716 1.52 -10.36 -2.30
C ASN A 716 1.23 -8.92 -2.74
N LEU A 717 1.02 -8.72 -4.04
CA LEU A 717 0.82 -7.40 -4.63
C LEU A 717 -0.57 -6.82 -4.31
N LEU A 718 -1.56 -7.70 -4.12
CA LEU A 718 -2.92 -7.38 -3.72
C LEU A 718 -3.41 -8.42 -2.73
N ARG A 719 -3.94 -7.95 -1.59
CA ARG A 719 -4.42 -8.83 -0.54
C ARG A 719 -5.61 -9.68 -1.04
N ARG A 720 -5.43 -11.00 -1.05
CA ARG A 720 -6.47 -11.99 -1.42
C ARG A 720 -6.50 -13.17 -0.44
N PRO A 721 -7.62 -13.90 -0.31
CA PRO A 721 -7.70 -15.05 0.57
C PRO A 721 -6.67 -16.13 0.22
N PHE A 722 -6.00 -16.64 1.24
CA PHE A 722 -5.08 -17.77 1.12
C PHE A 722 -4.98 -18.51 2.46
N LEU A 723 -4.53 -19.75 2.39
CA LEU A 723 -4.11 -20.54 3.55
C LEU A 723 -2.89 -21.33 3.10
N GLU A 724 -1.76 -21.05 3.73
CA GLU A 724 -0.49 -21.71 3.46
C GLU A 724 0.02 -22.35 4.75
N GLY A 725 0.64 -23.51 4.61
CA GLY A 725 1.30 -24.20 5.70
C GLY A 725 2.71 -24.58 5.30
N SER A 726 3.61 -24.68 6.27
CA SER A 726 4.93 -25.23 6.02
C SER A 726 5.36 -26.18 7.12
N LEU A 727 6.21 -27.13 6.74
CA LEU A 727 6.83 -28.08 7.64
C LEU A 727 8.31 -28.16 7.30
N GLY A 728 9.15 -27.87 8.27
CA GLY A 728 10.59 -27.95 8.17
C GLY A 728 11.18 -29.00 9.11
N THR A 729 12.26 -29.63 8.66
CA THR A 729 13.08 -30.50 9.48
C THR A 729 14.54 -30.29 9.12
N GLY A 730 15.43 -30.51 10.07
CA GLY A 730 16.85 -30.30 9.87
C GLY A 730 17.69 -31.05 10.89
N VAL A 731 19.00 -30.95 10.69
CA VAL A 731 20.00 -31.49 11.61
C VAL A 731 20.92 -30.35 12.04
N MET A 732 21.16 -30.26 13.34
CA MET A 732 22.21 -29.43 13.93
C MET A 732 23.35 -30.34 14.36
N HIS A 733 24.55 -30.05 13.87
CA HIS A 733 25.80 -30.67 14.29
C HIS A 733 26.57 -29.68 15.17
N SER A 734 26.88 -30.08 16.40
CA SER A 734 27.66 -29.31 17.37
C SER A 734 28.25 -30.28 18.39
N GLY A 735 29.47 -30.03 18.90
CA GLY A 735 30.10 -30.89 19.90
C GLY A 735 30.19 -32.37 19.49
N GLY A 736 30.46 -32.65 18.21
CA GLY A 736 30.53 -34.02 17.68
C GLY A 736 29.20 -34.78 17.59
N GLU A 737 28.08 -34.21 18.03
CA GLU A 737 26.75 -34.83 18.00
C GLU A 737 25.86 -34.28 16.88
N ASN A 738 24.90 -35.09 16.43
CA ASN A 738 23.85 -34.67 15.50
C ASN A 738 22.50 -34.69 16.21
N LYS A 739 21.82 -33.53 16.28
CA LYS A 739 20.48 -33.41 16.84
C LYS A 739 19.48 -33.00 15.77
N LEU A 740 18.24 -33.49 15.93
CA LEU A 740 17.14 -33.18 15.04
C LEU A 740 16.48 -31.87 15.46
N ILE A 741 16.28 -30.97 14.51
CA ILE A 741 15.53 -29.72 14.67
C ILE A 741 14.37 -29.67 13.67
N GLY A 742 13.42 -28.78 13.90
CA GLY A 742 12.42 -28.51 12.89
C GLY A 742 11.35 -27.52 13.31
N GLU A 743 10.45 -27.28 12.38
CA GLU A 743 9.53 -26.17 12.43
C GLU A 743 8.22 -26.53 11.74
N ALA A 744 7.14 -25.89 12.16
CA ALA A 744 5.86 -25.93 11.49
C ALA A 744 5.25 -24.53 11.50
N GLU A 745 4.60 -24.15 10.41
CA GLU A 745 3.99 -22.83 10.26
C GLU A 745 2.63 -22.98 9.59
N ILE A 746 1.67 -22.15 9.98
CA ILE A 746 0.41 -21.96 9.28
C ILE A 746 0.07 -20.48 9.27
N GLN A 747 -0.34 -19.99 8.11
CA GLN A 747 -0.79 -18.62 7.98
C GLN A 747 -1.87 -18.49 6.93
N GLY A 748 -2.73 -17.50 7.09
CA GLY A 748 -3.79 -17.27 6.13
C GLY A 748 -4.55 -16.00 6.39
N PHE A 749 -5.26 -15.60 5.34
CA PHE A 749 -6.11 -14.43 5.29
C PHE A 749 -7.43 -14.78 4.63
N ALA A 750 -8.51 -14.17 5.10
CA ALA A 750 -9.85 -14.26 4.52
C ALA A 750 -10.55 -12.91 4.58
N ASN A 751 -11.33 -12.59 3.54
CA ASN A 751 -12.10 -11.36 3.43
C ASN A 751 -13.55 -11.51 3.93
N GLU A 752 -14.02 -12.73 4.23
CA GLU A 752 -15.39 -13.02 4.61
C GLU A 752 -15.50 -13.75 5.96
N PRO A 753 -16.46 -13.39 6.83
CA PRO A 753 -17.52 -12.38 6.64
C PRO A 753 -17.03 -10.92 6.72
N PHE A 754 -15.82 -10.73 7.23
CA PHE A 754 -15.02 -9.50 7.28
C PHE A 754 -13.53 -9.92 7.26
N PRO A 755 -12.57 -8.98 7.08
CA PRO A 755 -11.15 -9.30 7.07
C PRO A 755 -10.67 -9.98 8.36
N ILE A 756 -10.05 -11.14 8.22
CA ILE A 756 -9.43 -11.94 9.29
C ILE A 756 -8.09 -12.46 8.76
N SER A 757 -7.02 -12.34 9.56
CA SER A 757 -5.76 -13.05 9.29
C SER A 757 -5.25 -13.75 10.53
N GLY A 758 -4.47 -14.79 10.34
CA GLY A 758 -3.73 -15.42 11.42
C GLY A 758 -2.42 -15.99 10.94
N TYR A 759 -1.53 -16.16 11.91
CA TYR A 759 -0.23 -16.80 11.76
C TYR A 759 -0.01 -17.63 13.02
N ALA A 760 0.55 -18.81 12.87
CA ALA A 760 1.08 -19.58 13.97
C ALA A 760 2.32 -20.34 13.52
N ASN A 761 3.37 -20.34 14.34
CA ASN A 761 4.53 -21.20 14.17
C ASN A 761 4.82 -22.01 15.41
N LEU A 762 5.54 -23.10 15.20
CA LEU A 762 6.09 -23.98 16.21
C LEU A 762 7.50 -24.34 15.80
N ASN A 763 8.47 -24.12 16.67
CA ASN A 763 9.87 -24.45 16.49
C ASN A 763 10.27 -25.46 17.56
N TRP A 764 10.85 -26.58 17.14
CA TRP A 764 11.53 -27.51 18.05
C TRP A 764 13.02 -27.45 17.77
N ASN A 765 13.79 -27.16 18.81
CA ASN A 765 15.23 -27.07 18.75
C ASN A 765 15.85 -28.00 19.78
N ASN A 766 16.95 -28.62 19.40
CA ASN A 766 17.75 -29.46 20.26
C ASN A 766 19.22 -29.19 19.97
N ALA A 767 19.91 -28.57 20.92
CA ALA A 767 21.28 -28.12 20.77
C ALA A 767 22.14 -28.73 21.89
N PRO A 768 23.10 -29.60 21.56
CA PRO A 768 24.08 -30.08 22.52
C PRO A 768 25.16 -29.02 22.73
N PHE A 769 25.68 -28.95 23.95
CA PHE A 769 26.84 -28.16 24.29
C PHE A 769 27.79 -28.98 25.14
N GLU A 770 29.09 -28.86 24.89
CA GLU A 770 30.13 -29.51 25.66
C GLU A 770 31.37 -28.63 25.69
N GLY A 771 32.17 -28.76 26.74
CA GLY A 771 33.45 -28.08 26.82
C GLY A 771 34.25 -28.42 28.06
N ASP A 772 35.53 -28.08 28.01
CA ASP A 772 36.40 -28.15 29.17
C ASP A 772 36.21 -26.89 30.03
N TYR A 773 35.93 -27.07 31.32
CA TYR A 773 35.67 -26.02 32.30
C TYR A 773 36.91 -25.85 33.19
N GLN A 774 37.46 -24.64 33.36
CA GLN A 774 38.61 -24.41 34.25
C GLN A 774 38.39 -23.31 35.31
N PRO A 775 37.63 -23.59 36.38
CA PRO A 775 37.59 -22.76 37.57
C PRO A 775 38.67 -23.18 38.59
N PHE A 776 38.67 -22.49 39.72
CA PHE A 776 39.59 -22.64 40.86
C PHE A 776 39.83 -24.08 41.37
N LEU A 777 38.91 -25.03 41.13
CA LEU A 777 39.00 -26.42 41.59
C LEU A 777 39.80 -27.35 40.64
N GLY A 778 40.33 -26.83 39.53
CA GLY A 778 41.13 -27.55 38.53
C GLY A 778 40.37 -27.77 37.22
N GLN A 779 41.00 -28.46 36.26
CA GLN A 779 40.33 -28.87 35.02
C GLN A 779 39.09 -29.70 35.34
N GLY A 780 37.96 -29.29 34.77
CA GLY A 780 36.66 -29.93 34.77
C GLY A 780 36.12 -30.07 33.35
N GLN A 781 35.03 -30.81 33.20
CA GLN A 781 34.28 -30.93 31.95
C GLN A 781 32.82 -30.61 32.23
N PHE A 782 32.17 -29.92 31.30
CA PHE A 782 30.73 -29.79 31.30
C PHE A 782 30.15 -30.28 29.97
N SER A 783 28.99 -30.89 30.05
CA SER A 783 28.24 -31.37 28.89
C SER A 783 26.76 -31.23 29.18
N GLY A 784 25.98 -30.90 28.17
CA GLY A 784 24.54 -30.75 28.33
C GLY A 784 23.78 -30.70 27.03
N GLU A 785 22.46 -30.64 27.16
CA GLU A 785 21.52 -30.58 26.05
C GLU A 785 20.45 -29.53 26.36
N LEU A 786 20.29 -28.56 25.46
CA LEU A 786 19.16 -27.64 25.44
C LEU A 786 18.08 -28.21 24.53
N ARG A 787 16.90 -28.49 25.08
CA ARG A 787 15.68 -28.84 24.31
C ARG A 787 14.69 -27.70 24.45
N ALA A 788 14.36 -27.06 23.34
CA ALA A 788 13.39 -25.96 23.33
C ALA A 788 12.24 -26.28 22.37
N LEU A 789 11.00 -26.08 22.84
CA LEU A 789 9.80 -26.03 22.03
C LEU A 789 9.20 -24.64 22.20
N SER A 790 9.20 -23.84 21.14
CA SER A 790 8.58 -22.51 21.17
C SER A 790 7.52 -22.38 20.08
N GLY A 791 6.51 -21.56 20.33
CA GLY A 791 5.49 -21.26 19.36
C GLY A 791 4.97 -19.85 19.53
N ASN A 792 4.67 -19.21 18.40
CA ASN A 792 4.06 -17.88 18.35
C ASN A 792 2.80 -17.98 17.52
N ALA A 793 1.75 -17.31 17.94
CA ALA A 793 0.54 -17.19 17.16
C ALA A 793 -0.07 -15.81 17.33
N TYR A 794 -0.67 -15.31 16.25
CA TYR A 794 -1.57 -14.18 16.30
C TYR A 794 -2.79 -14.44 15.43
N LEU A 795 -3.91 -13.84 15.83
CA LEU A 795 -5.16 -13.80 15.09
C LEU A 795 -5.65 -12.35 15.11
N THR A 796 -6.02 -11.82 13.96
CA THR A 796 -6.48 -10.43 13.83
C THR A 796 -7.78 -10.34 13.05
N ALA A 797 -8.57 -9.31 13.33
CA ALA A 797 -9.88 -9.12 12.73
C ALA A 797 -10.26 -7.64 12.62
N THR A 798 -10.93 -7.28 11.53
CA THR A 798 -11.55 -5.95 11.33
C THR A 798 -13.07 -6.10 11.10
N PRO A 799 -13.86 -6.33 12.18
CA PRO A 799 -15.30 -6.60 12.05
C PRO A 799 -16.13 -5.36 11.66
N ALA A 800 -15.60 -4.16 11.86
CA ALA A 800 -16.20 -2.90 11.44
C ALA A 800 -15.10 -1.98 10.84
N PRO A 801 -15.47 -0.98 10.02
CA PRO A 801 -14.48 -0.13 9.34
C PRO A 801 -13.50 0.59 10.29
N ASP A 802 -13.98 0.92 11.50
CA ASP A 802 -13.22 1.69 12.49
C ASP A 802 -12.62 0.82 13.60
N ASP A 803 -12.94 -0.49 13.67
CA ASP A 803 -12.57 -1.37 14.78
C ASP A 803 -11.63 -2.48 14.34
N ARG A 804 -10.51 -2.64 15.06
CA ARG A 804 -9.50 -3.68 14.83
C ARG A 804 -9.27 -4.46 16.12
N PHE A 805 -9.09 -5.77 16.01
CA PHE A 805 -8.79 -6.66 17.13
C PHE A 805 -7.55 -7.48 16.84
N VAL A 806 -6.73 -7.66 17.86
CA VAL A 806 -5.52 -8.49 17.82
C VAL A 806 -5.54 -9.44 19.02
N LEU A 807 -5.41 -10.72 18.77
CA LEU A 807 -5.14 -11.75 19.77
C LEU A 807 -3.76 -12.32 19.48
N TYR A 808 -2.90 -12.41 20.49
CA TYR A 808 -1.59 -13.05 20.34
C TYR A 808 -1.30 -14.00 21.50
N ALA A 809 -0.47 -14.99 21.21
CA ALA A 809 0.08 -15.92 22.20
C ALA A 809 1.47 -16.39 21.75
N ASN A 810 2.46 -16.22 22.60
CA ASN A 810 3.77 -16.84 22.53
C ASN A 810 3.88 -17.79 23.71
N HIS A 811 4.42 -18.98 23.46
CA HIS A 811 4.75 -19.94 24.50
C HIS A 811 6.10 -20.58 24.18
N SER A 812 6.94 -20.75 25.18
CA SER A 812 8.19 -21.50 25.07
C SER A 812 8.39 -22.39 26.27
N ASP A 813 8.68 -23.66 26.02
CA ASP A 813 9.16 -24.64 26.99
C ASP A 813 10.63 -24.93 26.65
N SER A 814 11.52 -24.70 27.61
CA SER A 814 12.96 -24.89 27.45
C SER A 814 13.49 -25.74 28.59
N LYS A 815 14.21 -26.81 28.24
CA LYS A 815 14.83 -27.73 29.18
C LYS A 815 16.33 -27.77 28.96
N ILE A 816 17.08 -27.50 30.02
CA ILE A 816 18.54 -27.57 30.02
C ILE A 816 18.91 -28.69 30.99
N ASP A 817 19.48 -29.75 30.45
CA ASP A 817 20.17 -30.80 31.22
C ASP A 817 21.68 -30.49 31.14
N GLN A 818 22.36 -30.30 32.26
CA GLN A 818 23.80 -29.98 32.30
C GLN A 818 24.51 -30.78 33.40
N ASP A 819 25.62 -31.40 33.04
CA ASP A 819 26.53 -32.05 33.98
C ASP A 819 27.87 -31.30 34.01
N ILE A 820 28.43 -31.10 35.20
CA ILE A 820 29.74 -30.48 35.44
C ILE A 820 30.55 -31.43 36.32
N THR A 821 31.76 -31.81 35.91
CA THR A 821 32.62 -32.74 36.68
C THR A 821 34.03 -32.18 36.83
N PHE A 822 34.63 -32.26 38.02
CA PHE A 822 36.04 -31.91 38.24
C PHE A 822 36.88 -33.16 38.51
N PRO A 823 37.65 -33.68 37.56
CA PRO A 823 38.53 -34.83 37.75
C PRO A 823 39.50 -34.77 38.95
N LEU A 824 39.94 -33.56 39.35
CA LEU A 824 40.95 -33.36 40.40
C LEU A 824 40.37 -33.02 41.79
N ALA A 825 39.06 -32.80 41.90
CA ALA A 825 38.35 -32.54 43.14
C ALA A 825 37.15 -33.52 43.26
N PRO A 826 36.70 -33.95 44.45
CA PRO A 826 35.50 -34.79 44.55
C PRO A 826 34.23 -33.92 44.37
N TYR A 827 34.16 -33.13 43.29
CA TYR A 827 33.03 -32.29 42.90
C TYR A 827 32.45 -32.78 41.57
N SER A 828 31.16 -33.12 41.57
CA SER A 828 30.36 -33.24 40.34
C SER A 828 28.98 -32.64 40.59
N GLU A 829 28.44 -31.94 39.61
CA GLU A 829 27.15 -31.26 39.65
C GLU A 829 26.32 -31.68 38.44
N SER A 830 25.04 -31.91 38.64
CA SER A 830 24.08 -32.27 37.60
C SER A 830 22.84 -31.42 37.82
N ASP A 831 22.57 -30.57 36.84
CA ASP A 831 21.49 -29.58 36.86
C ASP A 831 20.46 -29.91 35.80
N LYS A 832 19.19 -29.81 36.19
CA LYS A 832 18.04 -29.87 35.29
C LYS A 832 17.22 -28.62 35.50
N ILE A 833 17.12 -27.81 34.45
CA ILE A 833 16.36 -26.57 34.47
C ILE A 833 15.22 -26.70 33.46
N ASP A 834 13.99 -26.65 33.93
CA ASP A 834 12.78 -26.53 33.10
C ASP A 834 12.31 -25.07 33.19
N THR A 835 12.12 -24.41 32.06
CA THR A 835 11.66 -23.01 32.01
C THR A 835 10.52 -22.92 31.00
N GLN A 836 9.36 -22.54 31.50
CA GLN A 836 8.16 -22.30 30.71
C GLN A 836 7.86 -20.81 30.72
N SER A 837 7.80 -20.20 29.55
CA SER A 837 7.40 -18.81 29.39
C SER A 837 6.16 -18.74 28.50
N THR A 838 5.22 -17.89 28.87
CA THR A 838 4.00 -17.62 28.10
C THR A 838 3.75 -16.13 28.09
N ALA A 839 3.57 -15.55 26.91
CA ALA A 839 3.10 -14.19 26.73
C ALA A 839 1.83 -14.21 25.88
N ALA A 840 0.73 -13.67 26.36
CA ALA A 840 -0.52 -13.65 25.61
C ALA A 840 -1.28 -12.35 25.87
N GLY A 841 -2.10 -11.94 24.91
CA GLY A 841 -2.90 -10.75 25.09
C GLY A 841 -3.94 -10.54 24.02
N ILE A 842 -4.89 -9.66 24.36
CA ILE A 842 -5.90 -9.16 23.45
C ILE A 842 -5.80 -7.64 23.39
N GLY A 843 -5.83 -7.10 22.18
CA GLY A 843 -5.86 -5.68 21.93
C GLY A 843 -7.04 -5.29 21.05
N TRP A 844 -7.51 -4.07 21.24
CA TRP A 844 -8.55 -3.41 20.46
C TRP A 844 -8.06 -2.02 20.06
N SER A 845 -8.30 -1.65 18.81
CA SER A 845 -8.05 -0.32 18.28
C SER A 845 -9.32 0.24 17.65
N HIS A 846 -9.59 1.52 17.90
CA HIS A 846 -10.70 2.25 17.33
C HIS A 846 -10.25 3.56 16.69
N THR A 847 -10.67 3.81 15.44
CA THR A 847 -10.42 5.06 14.72
C THR A 847 -11.63 5.99 14.84
N PHE A 848 -11.44 7.17 15.44
CA PHE A 848 -12.49 8.18 15.55
C PHE A 848 -12.56 9.11 14.33
N GLY A 849 -11.46 9.23 13.58
CA GLY A 849 -11.33 10.05 12.37
C GLY A 849 -9.87 10.13 11.92
N TYR A 850 -9.57 11.07 11.02
CA TYR A 850 -8.20 11.32 10.55
C TYR A 850 -7.22 11.54 11.71
N ARG A 851 -6.15 10.73 11.76
CA ARG A 851 -5.09 10.76 12.79
C ARG A 851 -5.65 10.82 14.23
N ASN A 852 -6.72 10.08 14.52
CA ASN A 852 -7.33 10.00 15.85
C ASN A 852 -7.70 8.54 16.16
N VAL A 853 -6.84 7.87 16.95
CA VAL A 853 -6.90 6.43 17.19
C VAL A 853 -6.69 6.11 18.67
N MET A 854 -7.60 5.36 19.27
CA MET A 854 -7.47 4.85 20.63
C MET A 854 -7.17 3.36 20.60
N ASN A 855 -6.18 2.93 21.39
CA ASN A 855 -5.90 1.51 21.58
C ASN A 855 -6.09 1.13 23.05
N ALA A 856 -6.55 -0.09 23.27
CA ALA A 856 -6.59 -0.72 24.58
C ALA A 856 -6.09 -2.16 24.48
N ALA A 857 -5.41 -2.64 25.51
CA ALA A 857 -4.93 -4.01 25.56
C ALA A 857 -5.01 -4.60 26.97
N ALA A 858 -5.26 -5.91 27.03
CA ALA A 858 -5.08 -6.74 28.21
C ALA A 858 -3.98 -7.76 27.93
N LEU A 859 -2.94 -7.75 28.76
CA LEU A 859 -1.67 -8.40 28.52
C LEU A 859 -1.35 -9.31 29.70
N TYR A 860 -0.87 -10.51 29.40
CA TYR A 860 -0.44 -11.51 30.35
C TYR A 860 0.97 -11.97 29.98
N THR A 861 1.86 -12.01 30.95
CA THR A 861 3.12 -12.74 30.82
C THR A 861 3.32 -13.63 32.04
N GLY A 862 3.81 -14.84 31.81
CA GLY A 862 4.01 -15.84 32.84
C GLY A 862 5.32 -16.56 32.59
N VAL A 863 6.16 -16.68 33.61
CA VAL A 863 7.38 -17.49 33.57
C VAL A 863 7.33 -18.42 34.77
N ASP A 864 7.37 -19.72 34.53
CA ASP A 864 7.53 -20.75 35.55
C ASP A 864 8.88 -21.43 35.31
N GLN A 865 9.65 -21.67 36.37
CA GLN A 865 10.94 -22.34 36.27
C GLN A 865 11.17 -23.27 37.45
N ASP A 866 11.64 -24.48 37.11
CA ASP A 866 12.00 -25.53 38.04
C ASP A 866 13.48 -25.88 37.87
N LEU A 867 14.24 -25.88 38.96
CA LEU A 867 15.63 -26.30 39.03
C LEU A 867 15.74 -27.53 39.92
N SER A 868 16.33 -28.61 39.40
CA SER A 868 16.76 -29.78 40.17
C SER A 868 18.26 -29.94 40.02
N GLN A 869 18.98 -29.71 41.11
CA GLN A 869 20.44 -29.71 41.17
C GLN A 869 20.94 -30.81 42.11
N SER A 870 21.89 -31.62 41.65
CA SER A 870 22.56 -32.67 42.42
C SER A 870 24.05 -32.42 42.45
N ILE A 871 24.59 -32.06 43.61
CA ILE A 871 26.01 -31.78 43.81
C ILE A 871 26.61 -32.90 44.67
N VAL A 872 27.72 -33.47 44.24
CA VAL A 872 28.54 -34.39 45.01
C VAL A 872 29.80 -33.63 45.39
N PHE A 873 29.89 -33.13 46.63
CA PHE A 873 31.09 -32.45 47.15
C PHE A 873 31.35 -32.82 48.61
N GLY A 874 32.23 -33.81 48.84
CA GLY A 874 32.42 -34.38 50.18
C GLY A 874 31.21 -35.16 50.74
N GLY A 875 30.15 -35.31 49.95
CA GLY A 875 28.89 -36.01 50.22
C GLY A 875 27.81 -35.61 49.18
N PRO A 876 26.72 -36.37 49.01
CA PRO A 876 25.64 -36.01 48.08
C PRO A 876 24.74 -34.91 48.67
N PHE A 877 24.49 -33.87 47.89
CA PHE A 877 23.58 -32.77 48.17
C PHE A 877 22.60 -32.65 47.00
N ALA A 878 21.30 -32.49 47.29
CA ALA A 878 20.28 -32.25 46.28
C ALA A 878 19.50 -30.98 46.64
N ARG A 879 19.28 -30.10 45.67
CA ARG A 879 18.53 -28.86 45.77
C ARG A 879 17.46 -28.85 44.69
N ASN A 880 16.22 -28.66 45.10
CA ASN A 880 15.13 -28.37 44.19
C ASN A 880 14.67 -26.95 44.49
N ALA A 881 14.68 -26.07 43.49
CA ALA A 881 14.16 -24.72 43.60
C ALA A 881 13.08 -24.53 42.53
N GLU A 882 12.03 -23.82 42.88
CA GLU A 882 10.90 -23.51 42.00
C GLU A 882 10.62 -22.01 42.10
N ALA A 883 10.14 -21.42 41.02
CA ALA A 883 9.47 -20.14 41.11
C ALA A 883 8.64 -19.84 39.87
N SER A 884 7.80 -18.84 40.05
CA SER A 884 6.90 -18.33 39.04
C SER A 884 6.82 -16.82 39.14
N GLN A 885 6.76 -16.16 38.00
CA GLN A 885 6.35 -14.77 37.88
C GLN A 885 5.13 -14.69 36.96
N ARG A 886 4.08 -13.97 37.37
CA ARG A 886 2.88 -13.74 36.56
C ARG A 886 2.51 -12.27 36.55
N ASN A 887 2.50 -11.68 35.37
CA ASN A 887 2.17 -10.28 35.16
C ASN A 887 0.82 -10.17 34.47
N TYR A 888 -0.05 -9.30 34.98
CA TYR A 888 -1.32 -8.94 34.36
C TYR A 888 -1.36 -7.44 34.19
N VAL A 889 -1.41 -6.95 32.95
CA VAL A 889 -1.36 -5.52 32.62
C VAL A 889 -2.56 -5.14 31.78
N LEU A 890 -3.22 -4.04 32.16
CA LEU A 890 -4.19 -3.33 31.32
C LEU A 890 -3.55 -2.04 30.84
N ALA A 891 -3.63 -1.79 29.54
CA ALA A 891 -3.07 -0.60 28.89
C ALA A 891 -4.12 0.10 28.04
N VAL A 892 -4.11 1.43 28.06
CA VAL A 892 -4.91 2.27 27.17
C VAL A 892 -4.05 3.43 26.70
N ASN A 893 -4.04 3.68 25.39
CA ASN A 893 -3.40 4.85 24.81
C ASN A 893 -4.30 5.55 23.77
N HIS A 894 -3.98 6.80 23.47
CA HIS A 894 -4.64 7.59 22.45
C HIS A 894 -3.58 8.32 21.63
N LEU A 895 -3.69 8.18 20.31
CA LEU A 895 -2.87 8.86 19.31
C LEU A 895 -3.74 9.93 18.64
N TYR A 896 -3.31 11.18 18.72
CA TYR A 896 -4.03 12.32 18.15
C TYR A 896 -3.07 13.23 17.39
N GLY A 897 -3.28 13.39 16.09
CA GLY A 897 -2.53 14.27 15.21
C GLY A 897 -3.28 15.57 14.93
N ASP A 898 -2.55 16.69 14.94
CA ASP A 898 -3.02 18.03 14.60
C ASP A 898 -1.90 18.75 13.85
N ASP A 899 -1.97 18.72 12.51
CA ASP A 899 -0.97 19.23 11.59
C ASP A 899 0.46 18.76 11.95
N GLU A 900 1.32 19.68 12.41
CA GLU A 900 2.73 19.46 12.77
C GLU A 900 2.92 18.72 14.10
N LEU A 901 1.85 18.48 14.88
CA LEU A 901 1.91 17.90 16.22
C LEU A 901 1.22 16.54 16.26
N THR A 902 1.91 15.54 16.82
CA THR A 902 1.33 14.23 17.13
C THR A 902 1.47 13.93 18.61
N TRP A 903 0.33 13.83 19.29
CA TRP A 903 0.22 13.50 20.70
C TRP A 903 0.04 11.99 20.89
N ARG A 904 0.86 11.40 21.75
CA ARG A 904 0.74 10.01 22.20
C ARG A 904 0.71 9.99 23.71
N TYR A 905 -0.41 9.59 24.30
CA TYR A 905 -0.52 9.52 25.76
C TYR A 905 -1.32 8.31 26.19
N GLY A 906 -1.02 7.81 27.37
CA GLY A 906 -1.64 6.59 27.86
C GLY A 906 -1.35 6.31 29.32
N ILE A 907 -2.07 5.31 29.80
CA ILE A 907 -1.93 4.75 31.14
C ILE A 907 -1.86 3.23 31.03
N GLU A 908 -0.99 2.64 31.85
CA GLU A 908 -0.82 1.20 31.99
C GLU A 908 -0.82 0.89 33.49
N GLY A 909 -1.49 -0.19 33.88
CA GLY A 909 -1.60 -0.58 35.28
C GLY A 909 -1.78 -2.08 35.39
N GLY A 910 -1.15 -2.68 36.40
CA GLY A 910 -1.12 -4.12 36.52
C GLY A 910 -0.63 -4.62 37.86
N ILE A 911 -0.62 -5.94 37.99
CA ILE A 911 -0.08 -6.68 39.12
C ILE A 911 0.93 -7.69 38.62
N VAL A 912 1.97 -7.90 39.42
CA VAL A 912 3.04 -8.87 39.19
C VAL A 912 3.12 -9.75 40.43
N ASP A 913 2.71 -11.00 40.30
CA ASP A 913 2.83 -12.00 41.35
C ASP A 913 4.15 -12.75 41.17
N VAL A 914 5.02 -12.69 42.17
CA VAL A 914 6.32 -13.38 42.19
C VAL A 914 6.30 -14.38 43.34
N LYS A 915 6.54 -15.66 43.02
CA LYS A 915 6.67 -16.72 44.01
C LYS A 915 7.93 -17.49 43.77
N ALA A 916 8.81 -17.61 44.74
CA ALA A 916 10.00 -18.43 44.64
C ALA A 916 10.24 -19.19 45.93
N ASN A 917 10.63 -20.44 45.79
CA ASN A 917 10.92 -21.33 46.90
C ASN A 917 12.21 -22.09 46.60
N ASP A 918 13.23 -21.80 47.40
CA ASP A 918 14.54 -22.42 47.32
C ASP A 918 15.00 -22.81 48.73
N PRO A 919 15.38 -24.08 48.97
CA PRO A 919 15.85 -24.55 50.27
C PRO A 919 17.03 -23.76 50.85
N LEU A 920 17.78 -23.06 50.01
CA LEU A 920 18.90 -22.27 50.47
C LEU A 920 18.44 -20.86 50.95
N SER A 921 17.36 -20.25 50.42
CA SER A 921 16.98 -18.83 50.64
C SER A 921 15.66 -18.69 51.37
N THR A 922 15.31 -17.45 51.72
CA THR A 922 13.97 -17.10 52.18
C THR A 922 12.98 -17.24 51.02
N PRO A 923 11.92 -18.04 51.16
CA PRO A 923 10.86 -18.08 50.16
C PRO A 923 10.28 -16.69 49.95
N VAL A 924 10.00 -16.35 48.68
CA VAL A 924 9.36 -15.11 48.28
C VAL A 924 7.95 -15.45 47.81
N ASP A 925 6.96 -14.72 48.29
CA ASP A 925 5.57 -14.74 47.79
C ASP A 925 5.08 -13.30 47.91
N GLU A 926 5.22 -12.54 46.82
CA GLU A 926 5.00 -11.10 46.79
C GLU A 926 4.13 -10.72 45.60
N THR A 927 3.15 -9.83 45.83
CA THR A 927 2.39 -9.17 44.77
C THR A 927 2.86 -7.72 44.66
N VAL A 928 3.42 -7.36 43.51
CA VAL A 928 3.90 -6.01 43.18
C VAL A 928 2.87 -5.32 42.28
N ASN A 929 2.43 -4.13 42.67
CA ASN A 929 1.59 -3.28 41.83
C ASN A 929 2.47 -2.45 40.90
N ILE A 930 2.16 -2.44 39.61
CA ILE A 930 2.89 -1.66 38.61
C ILE A 930 1.96 -0.66 37.93
N GLY A 931 2.48 0.53 37.64
CA GLY A 931 1.76 1.60 36.98
C GLY A 931 2.69 2.45 36.12
N ARG A 932 2.20 2.86 34.96
CA ARG A 932 2.88 3.79 34.05
C ARG A 932 1.86 4.78 33.51
N ALA A 933 2.21 6.06 33.52
CA ALA A 933 1.46 7.10 32.81
C ALA A 933 2.44 7.90 31.97
N TYR A 934 2.06 8.25 30.75
CA TYR A 934 2.96 8.98 29.86
C TYR A 934 2.21 9.97 28.97
N VAL A 935 2.92 11.04 28.63
CA VAL A 935 2.57 11.97 27.56
C VAL A 935 3.82 12.16 26.71
N ASP A 936 3.64 12.01 25.42
CA ASP A 936 4.67 12.15 24.41
C ASP A 936 4.14 13.02 23.25
N LEU A 937 4.98 13.93 22.79
CA LEU A 937 4.67 14.89 21.74
C LEU A 937 5.76 14.84 20.67
N LEU A 938 5.39 14.34 19.49
CA LEU A 938 6.20 14.44 18.28
C LEU A 938 5.83 15.73 17.54
N HIS A 939 6.83 16.54 17.21
CA HIS A 939 6.68 17.84 16.56
C HIS A 939 7.50 17.88 15.26
N GLU A 940 6.80 17.92 14.13
CA GLU A 940 7.37 18.02 12.79
C GLU A 940 7.49 19.50 12.40
N ILE A 941 8.55 20.15 12.88
CA ILE A 941 8.78 21.60 12.72
C ILE A 941 8.96 21.97 11.24
N THR A 942 9.72 21.15 10.50
CA THR A 942 9.85 21.19 9.05
C THR A 942 10.03 19.75 8.53
N PRO A 943 9.92 19.50 7.21
CA PRO A 943 10.23 18.18 6.65
C PRO A 943 11.63 17.64 7.00
N ASP A 944 12.56 18.55 7.30
CA ASP A 944 13.96 18.26 7.61
C ASP A 944 14.30 18.44 9.10
N LEU A 945 13.34 18.79 9.97
CA LEU A 945 13.58 19.03 11.39
C LEU A 945 12.41 18.54 12.24
N LYS A 946 12.67 17.54 13.07
CA LYS A 946 11.70 16.96 14.01
C LYS A 946 12.22 17.06 15.45
N ALA A 947 11.31 17.22 16.40
CA ALA A 947 11.61 17.16 17.82
C ALA A 947 10.59 16.26 18.53
N GLU A 948 11.00 15.60 19.61
CA GLU A 948 10.12 14.75 20.41
C GLU A 948 10.34 15.02 21.89
N TYR A 949 9.24 15.15 22.63
CA TYR A 949 9.23 15.49 24.05
C TYR A 949 8.29 14.55 24.80
N ALA A 950 8.85 13.75 25.71
CA ALA A 950 8.08 12.80 26.48
C ALA A 950 8.36 12.90 27.98
N LEU A 951 7.34 12.62 28.77
CA LEU A 951 7.45 12.44 30.21
C LEU A 951 6.68 11.19 30.61
N PHE A 952 7.40 10.26 31.23
CA PHE A 952 6.86 9.03 31.78
C PHE A 952 6.88 9.11 33.31
N GLY A 953 5.81 8.68 33.95
CA GLY A 953 5.72 8.45 35.39
C GLY A 953 5.57 6.95 35.65
N THR A 954 6.52 6.36 36.34
CA THR A 954 6.55 4.93 36.68
C THR A 954 6.33 4.75 38.18
N LEU A 955 5.45 3.81 38.52
CA LEU A 955 5.11 3.40 39.88
C LEU A 955 5.30 1.88 40.00
N ILE A 956 6.06 1.45 41.00
CA ILE A 956 6.22 0.03 41.38
C ILE A 956 6.07 -0.01 42.89
N ASN A 957 5.09 -0.75 43.40
CA ASN A 957 4.79 -0.80 44.83
C ASN A 957 4.56 -2.26 45.28
N GLY A 958 5.52 -2.81 46.01
CA GLY A 958 5.52 -4.13 46.61
C GLY A 958 5.92 -4.10 48.10
N GLU A 959 6.07 -5.27 48.71
CA GLU A 959 6.56 -5.43 50.07
C GLU A 959 8.06 -5.11 50.19
N THR A 960 8.84 -5.38 49.14
CA THR A 960 10.30 -5.25 49.14
C THR A 960 10.82 -4.09 48.30
N SER A 961 9.97 -3.41 47.53
CA SER A 961 10.36 -2.31 46.63
C SER A 961 9.26 -1.25 46.50
N ASP A 962 9.64 0.02 46.60
CA ASP A 962 8.74 1.18 46.37
C ASP A 962 9.45 2.20 45.46
N VAL A 963 9.07 2.21 44.18
CA VAL A 963 9.64 3.07 43.15
C VAL A 963 8.56 4.03 42.66
N SER A 964 8.84 5.33 42.78
CA SER A 964 8.09 6.39 42.12
C SER A 964 9.06 7.28 41.36
N ARG A 965 9.03 7.24 40.03
CA ARG A 965 10.05 7.89 39.20
C ARG A 965 9.44 8.65 38.03
N LEU A 966 10.03 9.81 37.75
CA LEU A 966 9.85 10.53 36.50
C LEU A 966 10.99 10.18 35.54
N GLU A 967 10.60 9.87 34.32
CA GLU A 967 11.45 9.38 33.24
C GLU A 967 11.27 10.29 32.02
N PRO A 968 11.99 11.42 31.97
CA PRO A 968 11.92 12.31 30.83
C PRO A 968 12.62 11.70 29.62
N ARG A 969 12.08 11.97 28.43
CA ARG A 969 12.72 11.65 27.15
C ARG A 969 12.63 12.86 26.22
N LEU A 970 13.71 13.15 25.51
CA LEU A 970 13.85 14.32 24.67
C LEU A 970 14.63 13.95 23.43
N GLY A 971 14.21 14.39 22.24
CA GLY A 971 14.91 14.12 21.00
C GLY A 971 14.84 15.26 20.00
N VAL A 972 15.86 15.35 19.15
CA VAL A 972 15.87 16.19 17.94
C VAL A 972 16.47 15.41 16.78
N ALA A 973 15.87 15.54 15.60
CA ALA A 973 16.33 14.95 14.35
C ALA A 973 16.38 16.04 13.28
N TRP A 974 17.50 16.18 12.59
CA TRP A 974 17.74 17.20 11.58
C TRP A 974 18.39 16.60 10.33
N ALA A 975 17.86 16.92 9.16
CA ALA A 975 18.42 16.59 7.86
C ALA A 975 19.19 17.80 7.27
N PRO A 976 20.52 17.89 7.45
CA PRO A 976 21.30 19.01 6.94
C PRO A 976 21.43 19.02 5.40
N ALA A 977 21.24 17.87 4.77
CA ALA A 977 21.34 17.64 3.34
C ALA A 977 20.51 16.41 2.97
N ASP A 978 20.12 16.31 1.69
CA ASP A 978 19.39 15.13 1.21
C ASP A 978 20.21 13.85 1.44
N GLY A 979 19.54 12.78 1.87
CA GLY A 979 20.19 11.52 2.21
C GLY A 979 20.92 11.50 3.57
N GLN A 980 20.85 12.56 4.38
CA GLN A 980 21.55 12.64 5.68
C GLN A 980 20.60 12.99 6.82
N TRP A 981 20.75 12.30 7.95
CA TRP A 981 20.01 12.58 9.18
C TRP A 981 20.93 12.56 10.40
N LEU A 982 20.89 13.64 11.17
CA LEU A 982 21.52 13.79 12.48
C LEU A 982 20.45 13.70 13.56
N ARG A 983 20.60 12.77 14.49
CA ARG A 983 19.65 12.57 15.59
C ARG A 983 20.37 12.63 16.92
N ALA A 984 19.73 13.22 17.91
CA ALA A 984 20.20 13.27 19.29
C ALA A 984 19.03 13.01 20.22
N ALA A 985 19.21 12.18 21.24
CA ALA A 985 18.19 11.89 22.23
C ALA A 985 18.77 11.76 23.65
N PHE A 986 17.96 12.12 24.63
CA PHE A 986 18.11 11.77 26.03
C PHE A 986 16.94 10.90 26.46
N MET A 987 17.19 9.80 27.18
CA MET A 987 16.15 8.90 27.69
C MET A 987 16.53 8.40 29.08
N ARG A 988 15.61 8.53 30.05
CA ARG A 988 15.65 7.75 31.29
C ARG A 988 14.69 6.58 31.20
N GLN A 989 15.14 5.38 31.60
CA GLN A 989 14.32 4.17 31.59
C GLN A 989 14.54 3.37 32.88
N SER A 990 13.45 2.95 33.54
CA SER A 990 13.48 2.06 34.70
C SER A 990 13.44 0.59 34.31
N PHE A 991 13.40 -0.28 35.32
CA PHE A 991 13.16 -1.71 35.19
C PHE A 991 11.91 -2.03 34.32
N ASP A 992 12.07 -3.00 33.44
CA ASP A 992 10.99 -3.59 32.67
C ASP A 992 10.69 -5.00 33.20
N PHE A 993 9.41 -5.27 33.47
CA PHE A 993 8.92 -6.57 33.93
C PHE A 993 8.80 -7.60 32.79
N GLY A 994 9.22 -7.24 31.57
CA GLY A 994 9.16 -8.09 30.38
C GLY A 994 7.74 -8.23 29.81
N SER A 995 6.81 -7.37 30.22
CA SER A 995 5.44 -7.35 29.70
C SER A 995 5.35 -6.39 28.51
N PRO A 996 4.65 -6.76 27.42
CA PRO A 996 4.43 -5.84 26.31
C PRO A 996 3.79 -4.52 26.76
N THR A 997 4.03 -3.45 26.00
CA THR A 997 3.55 -2.10 26.32
C THR A 997 2.93 -1.41 25.10
N LEU A 998 1.96 -0.52 25.33
CA LEU A 998 1.43 0.39 24.30
C LEU A 998 2.14 1.75 24.30
N SER A 999 3.13 1.92 25.18
CA SER A 999 3.92 3.15 25.26
C SER A 999 5.01 3.20 24.18
N PRO A 1000 5.46 4.41 23.78
CA PRO A 1000 6.59 4.55 22.85
C PRO A 1000 7.87 3.89 23.37
N ILE A 1001 8.53 3.09 22.54
CA ILE A 1001 9.74 2.31 22.91
C ILE A 1001 11.06 3.01 22.55
N GLY A 1002 11.00 4.17 21.90
CA GLY A 1002 12.16 4.97 21.49
C GLY A 1002 11.77 6.42 21.23
N VAL A 1003 12.74 7.23 20.79
CA VAL A 1003 12.56 8.66 20.52
C VAL A 1003 13.16 9.00 19.16
N LEU A 1004 12.36 9.53 18.22
CA LEU A 1004 12.75 9.88 16.85
C LEU A 1004 13.49 8.76 16.09
N GLY A 1005 13.08 7.52 16.32
CA GLY A 1005 13.81 6.36 15.79
C GLY A 1005 15.22 6.29 16.39
N ILE A 1006 15.36 6.47 17.70
CA ILE A 1006 16.53 6.03 18.48
C ILE A 1006 15.98 5.09 19.55
N GLN A 1007 16.55 3.89 19.64
CA GLN A 1007 16.33 2.96 20.73
C GLN A 1007 17.62 2.83 21.54
N SER A 1008 17.55 3.09 22.84
CA SER A 1008 18.68 2.87 23.75
C SER A 1008 19.04 1.39 23.84
N ILE A 1009 20.30 1.11 24.15
CA ILE A 1009 20.67 -0.21 24.67
C ILE A 1009 20.02 -0.35 26.05
N GLN A 1010 19.26 -1.41 26.28
CA GLN A 1010 18.64 -1.66 27.58
C GLN A 1010 19.47 -2.69 28.36
N PRO A 1011 20.35 -2.26 29.28
CA PRO A 1011 20.98 -3.18 30.21
C PRO A 1011 19.94 -3.72 31.20
N PHE A 1012 20.14 -4.94 31.67
CA PHE A 1012 19.35 -5.48 32.77
C PHE A 1012 19.66 -4.72 34.06
N VAL A 1013 18.65 -4.09 34.65
CA VAL A 1013 18.76 -3.38 35.93
C VAL A 1013 17.89 -4.08 36.98
N GLY A 1014 18.15 -3.87 38.26
CA GLY A 1014 17.23 -4.30 39.33
C GLY A 1014 15.94 -3.49 39.34
N ILE A 1015 14.93 -3.94 40.12
CA ILE A 1015 13.59 -3.30 40.22
C ILE A 1015 13.69 -1.81 40.59
N GLU A 1016 14.61 -1.45 41.48
CA GLU A 1016 14.86 -0.06 41.88
C GLU A 1016 15.80 0.71 40.93
N GLY A 1017 16.41 0.03 39.95
CA GLY A 1017 17.39 0.58 39.02
C GLY A 1017 16.79 1.43 37.90
N TYR A 1018 17.66 2.16 37.21
CA TYR A 1018 17.35 2.88 35.97
C TYR A 1018 18.61 3.17 35.17
N THR A 1019 18.42 3.49 33.89
CA THR A 1019 19.48 3.92 32.98
C THR A 1019 19.18 5.31 32.44
N ASP A 1020 20.16 6.22 32.49
CA ASP A 1020 20.16 7.50 31.79
C ASP A 1020 21.02 7.39 30.53
N THR A 1021 20.42 7.58 29.37
CA THR A 1021 21.08 7.45 28.06
C THR A 1021 21.10 8.78 27.32
N ILE A 1022 22.28 9.20 26.88
CA ILE A 1022 22.46 10.22 25.83
C ILE A 1022 22.91 9.49 24.56
N ALA A 1023 22.13 9.61 23.50
CA ALA A 1023 22.38 8.95 22.22
C ALA A 1023 22.52 9.98 21.08
N LEU A 1024 23.48 9.76 20.19
CA LEU A 1024 23.72 10.54 18.98
C LEU A 1024 23.84 9.58 17.80
N GLN A 1025 23.16 9.87 16.69
CA GLN A 1025 23.22 9.07 15.48
C GLN A 1025 23.38 9.97 14.25
N TRP A 1026 24.27 9.59 13.33
CA TRP A 1026 24.43 10.19 12.02
C TRP A 1026 24.34 9.13 10.94
N ASP A 1027 23.26 9.19 10.16
CA ASP A 1027 23.09 8.37 8.96
C ASP A 1027 23.34 9.22 7.72
N ALA A 1028 24.09 8.68 6.76
CA ALA A 1028 24.44 9.37 5.54
C ALA A 1028 24.50 8.42 4.34
N GLN A 1029 23.61 8.65 3.38
CA GLN A 1029 23.72 8.11 2.03
C GLN A 1029 24.63 9.04 1.21
N TRP A 1030 25.77 8.51 0.75
CA TRP A 1030 26.75 9.29 -0.02
C TRP A 1030 26.55 9.15 -1.53
N THR A 1031 26.10 7.97 -1.97
CA THR A 1031 25.79 7.66 -3.38
C THR A 1031 24.63 6.66 -3.43
N ASP A 1032 24.16 6.32 -4.63
CA ASP A 1032 23.19 5.23 -4.84
C ASP A 1032 23.73 3.84 -4.46
N SER A 1033 25.02 3.74 -4.11
CA SER A 1033 25.72 2.47 -3.78
C SER A 1033 26.47 2.48 -2.45
N LEU A 1034 26.50 3.60 -1.70
CA LEU A 1034 27.29 3.75 -0.48
C LEU A 1034 26.49 4.48 0.60
N PHE A 1035 26.37 3.84 1.75
CA PHE A 1035 25.73 4.38 2.95
C PHE A 1035 26.62 4.16 4.18
N THR A 1036 26.58 5.11 5.12
CA THR A 1036 27.25 4.98 6.42
C THR A 1036 26.33 5.40 7.56
N SER A 1037 26.46 4.76 8.71
CA SER A 1037 25.79 5.13 9.96
C SER A 1037 26.81 5.19 11.10
N VAL A 1038 26.77 6.23 11.91
CA VAL A 1038 27.58 6.38 13.12
C VAL A 1038 26.66 6.59 14.31
N ASP A 1039 26.74 5.73 15.31
CA ASP A 1039 25.95 5.76 16.55
C ASP A 1039 26.87 5.90 17.76
N TYR A 1040 26.53 6.79 18.68
CA TYR A 1040 27.20 6.99 19.96
C TYR A 1040 26.18 6.98 21.08
N GLN A 1041 26.42 6.18 22.12
CA GLN A 1041 25.60 6.17 23.33
C GLN A 1041 26.47 6.29 24.58
N HIS A 1042 26.10 7.23 25.44
CA HIS A 1042 26.61 7.37 26.80
C HIS A 1042 25.51 6.95 27.76
N GLN A 1043 25.80 5.98 28.62
CA GLN A 1043 24.83 5.44 29.58
C GLN A 1043 25.38 5.49 31.00
N GLU A 1044 24.62 6.09 31.91
CA GLU A 1044 24.78 5.88 33.36
C GLU A 1044 23.77 4.85 33.82
N ILE A 1045 24.25 3.76 34.40
CA ILE A 1045 23.44 2.59 34.77
C ILE A 1045 23.43 2.50 36.29
N ARG A 1046 22.23 2.53 36.88
CA ARG A 1046 22.01 2.42 38.33
C ARG A 1046 21.42 1.07 38.64
N ASN A 1047 22.04 0.34 39.57
CA ASN A 1047 21.65 -1.02 39.96
C ASN A 1047 21.63 -1.96 38.75
N LEU A 1048 22.76 -2.09 38.05
CA LEU A 1048 22.97 -3.04 36.97
C LEU A 1048 22.96 -4.47 37.55
N ASN A 1049 22.20 -5.36 36.92
CA ASN A 1049 22.12 -6.77 37.32
C ASN A 1049 22.39 -7.66 36.11
N LEU A 1050 23.54 -8.34 36.09
CA LEU A 1050 23.91 -9.28 35.02
C LEU A 1050 23.83 -10.72 35.53
N ALA A 1051 23.24 -11.60 34.72
CA ALA A 1051 23.27 -13.05 34.96
C ALA A 1051 24.64 -13.66 34.62
N TYR A 1052 25.05 -14.71 35.35
CA TYR A 1052 26.24 -15.49 34.98
C TYR A 1052 25.95 -16.39 33.78
N PRO A 1053 26.90 -16.55 32.83
CA PRO A 1053 26.68 -17.24 31.55
C PRO A 1053 26.30 -18.72 31.60
N THR A 1054 26.64 -19.43 32.69
CA THR A 1054 26.42 -20.87 32.85
C THR A 1054 25.44 -21.21 33.98
N THR A 1055 24.96 -20.21 34.70
CA THR A 1055 23.87 -20.41 35.66
C THR A 1055 22.58 -20.13 34.92
N ALA A 1056 21.62 -21.06 35.00
CA ALA A 1056 20.28 -20.80 34.48
C ALA A 1056 19.76 -19.42 34.91
N PRO A 1057 18.96 -18.74 34.06
CA PRO A 1057 18.36 -17.46 34.44
C PRO A 1057 17.54 -17.66 35.72
N PHE A 1058 17.84 -16.84 36.74
CA PHE A 1058 17.44 -16.88 38.16
C PHE A 1058 16.07 -17.39 38.57
N LEU A 1059 16.05 -17.90 39.83
CA LEU A 1059 15.07 -17.58 40.89
C LEU A 1059 15.72 -17.41 42.29
N VAL A 1060 15.57 -16.21 42.87
CA VAL A 1060 15.75 -15.82 44.30
C VAL A 1060 17.01 -16.36 45.01
N PHE A 1061 18.17 -15.94 44.51
CA PHE A 1061 19.47 -16.00 45.19
C PHE A 1061 20.41 -14.90 44.66
N PRO A 1062 21.37 -14.33 45.44
CA PRO A 1062 22.10 -13.10 45.11
C PRO A 1062 23.35 -13.33 44.25
N PHE A 1063 23.47 -14.45 43.53
CA PHE A 1063 24.62 -14.74 42.67
C PHE A 1063 24.47 -14.13 41.27
N GLY A 1064 23.96 -12.91 41.17
CA GLY A 1064 24.08 -12.08 39.95
C GLY A 1064 25.19 -11.09 40.15
N ILE A 1065 25.80 -10.63 39.05
CA ILE A 1065 26.74 -9.50 39.15
C ILE A 1065 25.88 -8.25 39.32
N ASN A 1066 25.72 -7.84 40.58
CA ASN A 1066 25.05 -6.60 40.94
C ASN A 1066 26.08 -5.48 41.05
N ILE A 1067 25.86 -4.39 40.32
CA ILE A 1067 26.72 -3.22 40.28
C ILE A 1067 25.84 -1.98 40.47
N ASP A 1068 25.99 -1.29 41.60
CA ASP A 1068 25.12 -0.15 41.94
C ASP A 1068 25.31 1.06 41.02
N ASP A 1069 26.53 1.27 40.52
CA ASP A 1069 26.91 2.39 39.66
C ASP A 1069 27.82 1.92 38.52
N GLY A 1070 27.29 1.91 37.31
CA GLY A 1070 28.01 1.59 36.08
C GLY A 1070 27.94 2.72 35.06
N ARG A 1071 28.96 2.78 34.19
CA ARG A 1071 28.97 3.66 33.02
C ARG A 1071 29.36 2.87 31.77
N LEU A 1072 28.69 3.15 30.66
CA LEU A 1072 29.01 2.62 29.34
C LEU A 1072 29.05 3.75 28.31
N ASP A 1073 30.23 4.01 27.73
CA ASP A 1073 30.40 4.86 26.57
C ASP A 1073 30.64 3.96 25.35
N ARG A 1074 29.81 4.06 24.31
CA ARG A 1074 29.94 3.25 23.09
C ARG A 1074 29.85 4.11 21.85
N VAL A 1075 30.72 3.86 20.89
CA VAL A 1075 30.63 4.39 19.52
C VAL A 1075 30.66 3.25 18.53
N SER A 1076 29.84 3.32 17.49
CA SER A 1076 29.88 2.40 16.36
C SER A 1076 29.74 3.10 15.04
N ALA A 1077 30.43 2.59 14.03
CA ALA A 1077 30.36 3.03 12.66
C ALA A 1077 30.06 1.81 11.78
N THR A 1078 29.07 1.93 10.90
CA THR A 1078 28.69 0.93 9.92
C THR A 1078 28.77 1.52 8.53
N ALA A 1079 29.33 0.77 7.58
CA ALA A 1079 29.36 1.11 6.16
C ALA A 1079 28.72 -0.01 5.34
N ASN A 1080 27.74 0.37 4.51
CA ASN A 1080 27.04 -0.51 3.60
C ASN A 1080 27.37 -0.13 2.16
N VAL A 1081 27.78 -1.10 1.36
CA VAL A 1081 28.17 -0.90 -0.04
C VAL A 1081 27.44 -1.91 -0.92
N ALA A 1082 26.67 -1.41 -1.90
CA ALA A 1082 26.10 -2.23 -2.97
C ALA A 1082 27.07 -2.24 -4.16
N LEU A 1083 27.73 -3.39 -4.41
CA LEU A 1083 28.73 -3.52 -5.47
C LEU A 1083 28.14 -3.87 -6.85
N GLY A 1084 26.84 -4.19 -6.89
CA GLY A 1084 26.16 -4.72 -8.06
C GLY A 1084 26.45 -6.20 -8.29
N TYR A 1085 25.80 -6.77 -9.30
CA TYR A 1085 25.79 -8.21 -9.60
C TYR A 1085 25.35 -9.06 -8.40
N GLY A 1086 24.47 -8.50 -7.56
CA GLY A 1086 23.94 -9.15 -6.37
C GLY A 1086 24.83 -9.11 -5.13
N PHE A 1087 25.97 -8.42 -5.16
CA PHE A 1087 26.89 -8.32 -4.02
C PHE A 1087 26.63 -7.10 -3.13
N GLY A 1088 26.39 -7.35 -1.84
CA GLY A 1088 26.36 -6.37 -0.78
C GLY A 1088 27.49 -6.61 0.23
N ILE A 1089 28.14 -5.53 0.69
CA ILE A 1089 29.12 -5.55 1.78
C ILE A 1089 28.59 -4.71 2.94
N SER A 1090 28.58 -5.29 4.13
CA SER A 1090 28.32 -4.60 5.40
C SER A 1090 29.58 -4.69 6.26
N ALA A 1091 30.05 -3.55 6.76
CA ALA A 1091 31.19 -3.48 7.66
C ALA A 1091 30.83 -2.64 8.88
N THR A 1092 30.85 -3.25 10.06
CA THR A 1092 30.57 -2.58 11.34
C THR A 1092 31.82 -2.62 12.22
N ALA A 1093 32.19 -1.49 12.80
CA ALA A 1093 33.20 -1.41 13.84
C ALA A 1093 32.61 -0.65 15.03
N ALA A 1094 32.78 -1.17 16.24
CA ALA A 1094 32.40 -0.48 17.47
C ALA A 1094 33.54 -0.49 18.48
N TYR A 1095 33.56 0.54 19.30
CA TYR A 1095 34.45 0.68 20.44
C TYR A 1095 33.60 1.03 21.66
N ALA A 1096 33.83 0.31 22.76
CA ALA A 1096 33.16 0.57 24.02
C ALA A 1096 34.19 0.81 25.13
N ASN A 1097 33.88 1.77 25.98
CA ASN A 1097 34.61 2.07 27.19
C ASN A 1097 33.61 2.04 28.35
N SER A 1098 33.63 0.93 29.09
CA SER A 1098 32.78 0.74 30.26
C SER A 1098 33.58 0.97 31.54
N LYS A 1099 32.87 1.30 32.62
CA LYS A 1099 33.48 1.47 33.94
C LYS A 1099 32.51 1.04 35.04
N ASN A 1100 33.02 0.23 35.96
CA ASN A 1100 32.39 -0.06 37.24
C ASN A 1100 32.78 1.02 38.26
N ASN A 1101 31.82 1.85 38.65
CA ASN A 1101 31.99 2.91 39.65
C ASN A 1101 31.50 2.48 41.05
N ASP A 1102 31.03 1.25 41.20
CA ASP A 1102 30.54 0.73 42.48
C ASP A 1102 31.72 0.30 43.37
N ALA A 1103 31.99 1.10 44.41
CA ALA A 1103 33.07 0.85 45.36
C ALA A 1103 32.88 -0.43 46.20
N SER A 1104 31.67 -1.00 46.21
CA SER A 1104 31.36 -2.25 46.92
C SER A 1104 31.54 -3.49 46.05
N SER A 1105 31.65 -3.32 44.72
CA SER A 1105 31.84 -4.40 43.75
C SER A 1105 33.30 -4.85 43.66
N LEU A 1106 33.52 -6.16 43.47
CA LEU A 1106 34.86 -6.76 43.30
C LEU A 1106 35.63 -6.19 42.10
N GLY A 1107 34.92 -5.71 41.07
CA GLY A 1107 35.48 -5.11 39.86
C GLY A 1107 35.65 -3.59 39.91
N PHE A 1108 35.54 -2.95 41.08
CA PHE A 1108 35.57 -1.49 41.22
C PHE A 1108 36.75 -0.83 40.50
N GLY A 1109 36.45 0.22 39.74
CA GLY A 1109 37.43 1.01 38.99
C GLY A 1109 37.88 0.39 37.66
N GLY A 1110 37.53 -0.88 37.40
CA GLY A 1110 37.75 -1.56 36.12
C GLY A 1110 36.57 -1.41 35.15
N PRO A 1111 36.62 -2.07 33.98
CA PRO A 1111 35.50 -2.15 33.03
C PRO A 1111 34.29 -2.92 33.59
N LEU A 1112 33.11 -2.66 33.03
CA LEU A 1112 31.93 -3.49 33.32
C LEU A 1112 32.12 -4.91 32.76
N PRO A 1113 31.65 -5.96 33.45
CA PRO A 1113 31.77 -7.33 32.97
C PRO A 1113 31.10 -7.57 31.61
N PHE A 1114 31.73 -8.42 30.81
CA PHE A 1114 31.31 -8.90 29.50
C PHE A 1114 31.11 -7.86 28.39
N VAL A 1115 31.52 -6.60 28.62
CA VAL A 1115 31.54 -5.57 27.59
C VAL A 1115 32.87 -5.65 26.82
N PRO A 1116 32.88 -5.96 25.52
CA PRO A 1116 34.08 -5.95 24.70
C PRO A 1116 34.57 -4.53 24.44
N ASP A 1117 35.89 -4.32 24.52
CA ASP A 1117 36.52 -3.02 24.21
C ASP A 1117 36.30 -2.63 22.74
N LYS A 1118 36.33 -3.63 21.86
CA LYS A 1118 36.15 -3.50 20.41
C LYS A 1118 35.22 -4.58 19.89
N PHE A 1119 34.45 -4.24 18.87
CA PHE A 1119 33.67 -5.16 18.08
C PHE A 1119 33.91 -4.86 16.62
N GLY A 1120 34.04 -5.90 15.80
CA GLY A 1120 34.16 -5.76 14.35
C GLY A 1120 33.32 -6.81 13.65
N GLN A 1121 32.67 -6.44 12.55
CA GLN A 1121 32.10 -7.38 11.62
C GLN A 1121 32.36 -6.91 10.20
N LEU A 1122 32.75 -7.86 9.34
CA LEU A 1122 32.74 -7.70 7.90
C LEU A 1122 31.91 -8.83 7.30
N ALA A 1123 30.76 -8.50 6.72
CA ALA A 1123 29.86 -9.43 6.06
C ALA A 1123 29.77 -9.14 4.56
N VAL A 1124 29.83 -10.20 3.76
CA VAL A 1124 29.58 -10.17 2.32
C VAL A 1124 28.36 -11.04 2.05
N THR A 1125 27.34 -10.45 1.44
CA THR A 1125 26.15 -11.16 0.99
C THR A 1125 26.10 -11.14 -0.53
N TRP A 1126 25.85 -12.30 -1.12
CA TRP A 1126 25.63 -12.47 -2.55
C TRP A 1126 24.23 -13.04 -2.78
N VAL A 1127 23.47 -12.38 -3.65
CA VAL A 1127 22.12 -12.79 -4.04
C VAL A 1127 22.09 -13.02 -5.55
N ASN A 1128 21.39 -14.07 -5.98
CA ASN A 1128 21.27 -14.42 -7.39
C ASN A 1128 19.84 -14.79 -7.76
N GLU A 1129 19.41 -14.40 -8.96
CA GLU A 1129 18.09 -14.69 -9.56
C GLU A 1129 17.78 -16.19 -9.72
N ALA A 1130 18.75 -17.09 -9.49
CA ALA A 1130 18.49 -18.52 -9.29
C ALA A 1130 17.90 -18.85 -7.90
N ASN A 1131 17.37 -17.85 -7.19
CA ASN A 1131 16.89 -17.90 -5.81
C ASN A 1131 17.94 -18.44 -4.83
N VAL A 1132 19.17 -17.93 -4.95
CA VAL A 1132 20.29 -18.25 -4.04
C VAL A 1132 20.66 -17.00 -3.25
N LYS A 1133 20.78 -17.12 -1.93
CA LYS A 1133 21.38 -16.11 -1.05
C LYS A 1133 22.49 -16.76 -0.25
N VAL A 1134 23.69 -16.17 -0.28
CA VAL A 1134 24.84 -16.60 0.50
C VAL A 1134 25.37 -15.43 1.29
N THR A 1135 25.58 -15.60 2.59
CA THR A 1135 26.23 -14.61 3.45
C THR A 1135 27.44 -15.26 4.10
N VAL A 1136 28.57 -14.55 4.08
CA VAL A 1136 29.78 -14.91 4.85
C VAL A 1136 30.16 -13.72 5.70
N ALA A 1137 30.34 -13.92 7.01
CA ALA A 1137 30.72 -12.87 7.94
C ALA A 1137 31.92 -13.27 8.79
N ALA A 1138 32.90 -12.38 8.86
CA ALA A 1138 33.98 -12.44 9.83
C ALA A 1138 33.61 -11.52 11.00
N ASN A 1139 33.50 -12.10 12.20
CA ASN A 1139 33.21 -11.37 13.43
C ASN A 1139 34.46 -11.32 14.30
N TYR A 1140 34.72 -10.15 14.88
CA TYR A 1140 35.77 -9.93 15.87
C TYR A 1140 35.16 -9.43 17.16
N ILE A 1141 35.44 -10.15 18.24
CA ILE A 1141 35.12 -9.72 19.59
C ILE A 1141 36.43 -9.41 20.29
N GLY A 1142 36.59 -8.16 20.71
CA GLY A 1142 37.74 -7.68 21.46
C GLY A 1142 37.79 -8.23 22.87
N GLU A 1143 38.84 -7.83 23.59
CA GLU A 1143 39.04 -8.26 24.96
C GLU A 1143 37.93 -7.70 25.86
N ARG A 1144 37.59 -8.46 26.90
CA ARG A 1144 36.59 -8.05 27.87
C ARG A 1144 36.90 -8.52 29.26
N GLN A 1145 36.32 -7.84 30.24
CA GLN A 1145 36.40 -8.23 31.63
C GLN A 1145 35.37 -9.36 31.87
N GLY A 1146 35.82 -10.55 32.22
CA GLY A 1146 34.98 -11.57 32.84
C GLY A 1146 34.90 -11.36 34.36
N ASP A 1147 33.88 -11.98 34.96
CA ASP A 1147 33.67 -12.01 36.41
C ASP A 1147 33.30 -13.45 36.77
N ASP A 1148 33.97 -14.02 37.79
CA ASP A 1148 33.79 -15.40 38.26
C ASP A 1148 33.03 -15.49 39.60
N GLY A 1149 32.55 -14.35 40.11
CA GLY A 1149 31.75 -14.23 41.33
C GLY A 1149 32.46 -14.53 42.64
N THR A 1150 33.76 -14.88 42.64
CA THR A 1150 34.44 -15.36 43.85
C THR A 1150 35.88 -14.87 44.05
N LEU A 1151 36.66 -14.67 42.98
CA LEU A 1151 38.10 -14.36 43.07
C LEU A 1151 38.52 -13.06 42.37
N GLY A 1152 37.59 -12.43 41.64
CA GLY A 1152 37.77 -11.10 41.06
C GLY A 1152 37.71 -11.11 39.53
N SER A 1153 38.20 -10.04 38.93
CA SER A 1153 37.99 -9.78 37.51
C SER A 1153 39.03 -10.50 36.63
N VAL A 1154 38.58 -11.39 35.73
CA VAL A 1154 39.42 -12.15 34.78
C VAL A 1154 39.39 -11.47 33.41
N ARG A 1155 40.49 -11.43 32.66
CA ARG A 1155 40.48 -10.90 31.29
C ARG A 1155 40.19 -12.03 30.32
N LEU A 1156 39.09 -11.92 29.59
CA LEU A 1156 38.75 -12.83 28.49
C LEU A 1156 39.46 -12.32 27.23
N GLY A 1157 40.10 -13.25 26.52
CA GLY A 1157 40.82 -12.96 25.27
C GLY A 1157 39.88 -12.49 24.15
N ASP A 1158 40.48 -11.81 23.17
CA ASP A 1158 39.80 -11.52 21.91
C ASP A 1158 39.72 -12.78 21.03
N TYR A 1159 38.79 -12.79 20.09
CA TYR A 1159 38.62 -13.92 19.16
C TYR A 1159 37.98 -13.50 17.86
N TRP A 1160 38.14 -14.36 16.85
CA TRP A 1160 37.48 -14.24 15.55
C TRP A 1160 36.59 -15.44 15.28
N THR A 1161 35.38 -15.21 14.78
CA THR A 1161 34.57 -16.26 14.15
C THR A 1161 34.40 -15.98 12.67
N LEU A 1162 34.27 -17.04 11.88
CA LEU A 1162 33.85 -16.96 10.49
C LEU A 1162 32.57 -17.77 10.35
N ASP A 1163 31.48 -17.09 10.01
CA ASP A 1163 30.16 -17.69 9.90
C ASP A 1163 29.70 -17.60 8.44
N ALA A 1164 28.99 -18.63 7.98
CA ALA A 1164 28.45 -18.69 6.63
C ALA A 1164 27.02 -19.21 6.65
N ASN A 1165 26.13 -18.61 5.85
CA ASN A 1165 24.77 -19.09 5.61
C ASN A 1165 24.51 -19.12 4.10
N MET A 1166 23.87 -20.17 3.62
CA MET A 1166 23.34 -20.31 2.28
C MET A 1166 21.87 -20.74 2.34
N ILE A 1167 21.02 -20.00 1.65
CA ILE A 1167 19.62 -20.34 1.39
C ILE A 1167 19.45 -20.54 -0.11
N TRP A 1168 18.76 -21.60 -0.49
CA TRP A 1168 18.33 -21.83 -1.86
C TRP A 1168 16.87 -22.30 -1.93
N GLU A 1169 16.15 -21.78 -2.92
CA GLU A 1169 14.76 -22.12 -3.19
C GLU A 1169 14.56 -22.39 -4.69
N PRO A 1170 13.65 -23.27 -5.11
CA PRO A 1170 13.25 -23.35 -6.52
C PRO A 1170 12.48 -22.09 -6.92
N LEU A 1171 12.36 -21.84 -8.23
CA LEU A 1171 11.64 -20.67 -8.76
C LEU A 1171 10.16 -20.61 -8.33
N ASP A 1172 9.53 -21.76 -8.05
CA ASP A 1172 8.14 -21.83 -7.56
C ASP A 1172 8.01 -21.84 -6.03
N LYS A 1173 9.15 -21.71 -5.33
CA LYS A 1173 9.32 -21.59 -3.88
C LYS A 1173 8.62 -22.66 -3.03
N ARG A 1174 8.34 -23.84 -3.61
CA ARG A 1174 7.64 -24.93 -2.88
C ARG A 1174 8.43 -25.53 -1.72
N PHE A 1175 9.75 -25.38 -1.73
CA PHE A 1175 10.59 -25.81 -0.63
C PHE A 1175 11.80 -24.88 -0.50
N ALA A 1176 12.49 -24.92 0.63
CA ALA A 1176 13.75 -24.21 0.83
C ALA A 1176 14.79 -25.16 1.42
N LEU A 1177 16.03 -24.99 1.02
CA LEU A 1177 17.21 -25.61 1.63
C LEU A 1177 18.04 -24.50 2.28
N GLU A 1178 18.34 -24.67 3.55
CA GLU A 1178 19.26 -23.79 4.27
C GLU A 1178 20.44 -24.60 4.79
N ALA A 1179 21.63 -24.03 4.66
CA ALA A 1179 22.85 -24.56 5.24
C ALA A 1179 23.61 -23.40 5.90
N ALA A 1180 23.80 -23.48 7.21
CA ALA A 1180 24.59 -22.53 7.98
C ALA A 1180 25.75 -23.24 8.67
N ALA A 1181 26.88 -22.55 8.79
CA ALA A 1181 28.05 -23.00 9.53
C ALA A 1181 28.58 -21.84 10.36
N PHE A 1182 28.87 -22.12 11.63
CA PHE A 1182 29.28 -21.15 12.63
C PHE A 1182 30.66 -21.51 13.17
N ASN A 1183 31.46 -20.48 13.49
CA ASN A 1183 32.84 -20.63 13.92
C ASN A 1183 33.68 -21.55 13.00
N LEU A 1184 33.63 -21.35 11.67
CA LEU A 1184 34.34 -22.16 10.68
C LEU A 1184 35.87 -22.22 10.92
N LEU A 1185 36.43 -21.23 11.61
CA LEU A 1185 37.84 -21.19 11.98
C LEU A 1185 38.21 -22.20 13.07
N ASP A 1186 37.23 -22.78 13.79
CA ASP A 1186 37.46 -23.57 15.02
C ASP A 1186 38.21 -22.76 16.07
N GLU A 1187 37.88 -21.48 16.20
CA GLU A 1187 38.55 -20.64 17.19
C GLU A 1187 38.11 -21.06 18.59
N ASP A 1188 39.08 -21.37 19.44
CA ASP A 1188 38.85 -21.62 20.86
C ASP A 1188 38.78 -20.27 21.59
N PHE A 1189 37.63 -19.96 22.19
CA PHE A 1189 37.44 -18.75 22.98
C PHE A 1189 36.61 -19.05 24.23
N GLU A 1190 36.63 -18.13 25.20
CA GLU A 1190 35.82 -18.21 26.42
C GLU A 1190 34.70 -17.19 26.37
N VAL A 1191 33.46 -17.55 26.72
CA VAL A 1191 32.31 -16.63 26.85
C VAL A 1191 32.20 -16.03 28.26
N ALA A 1192 32.68 -16.75 29.26
CA ALA A 1192 32.86 -16.33 30.65
C ALA A 1192 34.15 -16.98 31.19
N PRO A 1193 34.69 -16.54 32.34
CA PRO A 1193 35.91 -17.13 32.91
C PRO A 1193 35.80 -18.65 33.04
N GLY A 1194 36.65 -19.38 32.31
CA GLY A 1194 36.67 -20.84 32.30
C GLY A 1194 35.48 -21.50 31.59
N VAL A 1195 34.58 -20.74 30.95
CA VAL A 1195 33.45 -21.24 30.13
C VAL A 1195 33.82 -21.09 28.65
N PRO A 1196 34.13 -22.19 27.95
CA PRO A 1196 34.40 -22.14 26.52
C PRO A 1196 33.16 -21.72 25.74
N GLY A 1197 33.39 -20.99 24.65
CA GLY A 1197 32.38 -20.68 23.65
C GLY A 1197 32.03 -21.89 22.79
N TRP A 1198 31.17 -21.66 21.81
CA TRP A 1198 30.80 -22.72 20.86
C TRP A 1198 31.94 -23.01 19.88
N GLY A 1199 32.20 -24.29 19.66
CA GLY A 1199 33.09 -24.75 18.58
C GLY A 1199 32.42 -24.66 17.21
N ARG A 1200 33.01 -25.35 16.21
CA ARG A 1200 32.38 -25.50 14.89
C ARG A 1200 31.00 -26.12 15.00
N ALA A 1201 30.00 -25.40 14.49
CA ALA A 1201 28.63 -25.89 14.39
C ALA A 1201 28.12 -25.80 12.94
N VAL A 1202 27.32 -26.76 12.52
CA VAL A 1202 26.69 -26.79 11.18
C VAL A 1202 25.22 -27.10 11.33
N LYS A 1203 24.38 -26.29 10.69
CA LYS A 1203 22.92 -26.43 10.66
C LYS A 1203 22.49 -26.65 9.21
N GLY A 1204 21.70 -27.69 8.97
CA GLY A 1204 21.08 -27.93 7.67
C GLY A 1204 19.59 -28.13 7.83
N THR A 1205 18.76 -27.35 7.14
CA THR A 1205 17.29 -27.47 7.20
C THR A 1205 16.69 -27.64 5.80
N PHE A 1206 15.57 -28.35 5.77
CA PHE A 1206 14.72 -28.51 4.60
C PHE A 1206 13.30 -28.16 5.00
N LYS A 1207 12.73 -27.13 4.36
CA LYS A 1207 11.37 -26.63 4.59
C LYS A 1207 10.51 -26.93 3.38
N VAL A 1208 9.33 -27.52 3.55
CA VAL A 1208 8.32 -27.71 2.49
C VAL A 1208 7.14 -26.80 2.75
N ARG A 1209 6.64 -26.13 1.71
CA ARG A 1209 5.50 -25.22 1.74
C ARG A 1209 4.33 -25.81 0.94
N PHE A 1210 3.13 -25.73 1.50
CA PHE A 1210 1.90 -26.35 0.98
C PHE A 1210 0.88 -25.29 0.60
#